data_AF-A2DIP2-F1
#
_entry.id   AF-A2DIP2-F1
#
_cell.length_a   1.000
_cell.length_b   1.000
_cell.length_c   1.000
_cell.angle_alpha   90.00
_cell.angle_beta   90.00
_cell.angle_gamma   90.00
#
_symmetry.space_group_name_H-M   'P 1'
#
loop_
_entity.id
_entity.type
_entity.pdbx_description
1 polymer ?
#
loop_
_entity_poly.entity_id
_entity_poly.type
_entity_poly.pdbx_seq_one_letter_code
_entity_poly.pdbx_strand_id
1 'polypeptide(L)'
;MNTGCFKGTVLKSLFIPKYVSVIYANIESPKPLKTIECDELSELFTSVNGILYTKDKKSLVFFPRNHSKSFTTPDFIENIGYFAFGYSLLESITCTPNVKTIETYAFVNSQLKSLNLPSFINLNGIGQFQSCLSLNEITIEDGVTIISPLCFSVANISSIVFPNTLKIIGPNVFSYCYNLINVTIPSSVTYLGGRCFSSHTNITFEEGSRFIRDDQNLIYNSRTALSLCLSEKESYTIPENVEVIRDSVFSENGNLKTIVFDGETMLRAIDPYAFANCRNLTNIILPNSLETIGRCAFLGCTAIRNLKFGNKLKAIYDVTFQGCTSLETIDFSECGNATIRENVFNSCKNLKNIVFSNNLTAIQSSCFLNCFSLREIVFPSSLENIHSYAFSNTGITNITFPADCKLTSIGMGCFSKCYNLSHITLPPNVKEIGSNCFENTNITTFIVPNRTEYMSDYVFKGCTNLVKFTIPEDCSLRNIGNLFFDGCSSLSVIECPRSEYFSVDVGALYNKSETVLFCFPPASDIKFFNLPQTLRTISSGAFIGCRNLISISIPDDSVRTIKQYAFANCSSLTSINIPKCVENVESSIFFGCDHLRCGVIIENRSISFIRKIISECLLNPKAIYSCDFLTCQCRIINTEITKSLLYACTIILYLGLF
;
A
#
# COMPACT_ATOMS: atom_id res chain seq x y z
N MET A 1 -1.94 -9.63 11.11
CA MET A 1 -1.86 -9.46 12.58
C MET A 1 -0.42 -9.08 12.90
N ASN A 2 -0.17 -7.79 13.16
CA ASN A 2 1.14 -7.31 13.62
C ASN A 2 1.36 -7.79 15.07
N THR A 3 2.54 -8.31 15.36
CA THR A 3 2.97 -8.74 16.69
C THR A 3 2.81 -7.62 17.71
N GLY A 4 2.06 -7.84 18.79
CA GLY A 4 1.84 -6.82 19.80
C GLY A 4 3.11 -6.47 20.58
N CYS A 5 3.18 -5.26 21.12
CA CYS A 5 4.32 -4.80 21.93
C CYS A 5 4.50 -5.71 23.17
N PHE A 6 5.75 -5.95 23.58
CA PHE A 6 6.16 -6.80 24.72
C PHE A 6 5.83 -8.30 24.64
N LYS A 7 5.40 -8.79 23.46
CA LYS A 7 5.23 -10.23 23.23
C LYS A 7 6.48 -11.01 23.65
N GLY A 8 6.27 -12.08 24.42
CA GLY A 8 7.35 -12.99 24.86
C GLY A 8 8.24 -12.46 25.98
N THR A 9 8.01 -11.25 26.50
CA THR A 9 8.76 -10.73 27.64
C THR A 9 8.28 -11.32 28.97
N VAL A 10 9.06 -11.10 30.03
CA VAL A 10 8.76 -11.54 31.41
C VAL A 10 8.45 -10.35 32.34
N LEU A 11 8.02 -9.21 31.78
CA LEU A 11 7.72 -7.99 32.54
C LEU A 11 6.61 -8.24 33.56
N LYS A 12 6.87 -7.86 34.82
CA LYS A 12 5.92 -7.97 35.94
C LYS A 12 5.20 -6.65 36.24
N SER A 13 5.87 -5.53 35.96
CA SER A 13 5.31 -4.18 36.06
C SER A 13 5.70 -3.34 34.84
N LEU A 14 4.93 -2.29 34.58
CA LEU A 14 5.18 -1.30 33.52
C LEU A 14 4.94 0.09 34.08
N PHE A 15 5.85 1.03 33.82
CA PHE A 15 5.71 2.43 34.22
C PHE A 15 5.43 3.29 32.99
N ILE A 16 4.43 4.18 33.07
CA ILE A 16 4.03 5.12 32.01
C ILE A 16 4.55 6.53 32.35
N PRO A 17 5.57 7.05 31.63
CA PRO A 17 6.11 8.39 31.85
C PRO A 17 5.13 9.53 31.52
N LYS A 18 5.32 10.71 32.12
CA LYS A 18 4.44 11.87 31.95
C LYS A 18 4.23 12.36 30.51
N TYR A 19 5.18 12.14 29.61
CA TYR A 19 5.12 12.63 28.23
C TYR A 19 4.45 11.65 27.25
N VAL A 20 3.98 10.48 27.73
CA VAL A 20 3.24 9.55 26.89
C VAL A 20 1.89 10.16 26.54
N SER A 21 1.71 10.53 25.28
CA SER A 21 0.49 11.17 24.80
C SER A 21 -0.52 10.21 24.18
N VAL A 22 -0.08 9.04 23.72
CA VAL A 22 -0.95 8.03 23.10
C VAL A 22 -0.46 6.62 23.43
N ILE A 23 -1.41 5.73 23.71
CA ILE A 23 -1.16 4.29 23.85
C ILE A 23 -2.08 3.56 22.87
N TYR A 24 -1.52 3.14 21.73
CA TYR A 24 -2.23 2.30 20.76
C TYR A 24 -2.15 0.83 21.22
N ALA A 25 -3.16 0.37 21.96
CA ALA A 25 -3.05 -0.82 22.80
C ALA A 25 -3.16 -2.18 22.07
N ASN A 26 -2.48 -2.43 20.95
CA ASN A 26 -2.10 -3.83 20.65
C ASN A 26 -0.85 -4.22 21.47
N ILE A 27 -0.92 -4.00 22.78
CA ILE A 27 0.10 -4.46 23.72
C ILE A 27 -0.26 -5.92 24.02
N GLU A 28 0.52 -6.86 23.50
CA GLU A 28 0.37 -8.27 23.85
C GLU A 28 0.93 -8.44 25.25
N SER A 29 0.06 -8.16 26.24
CA SER A 29 0.43 -8.11 27.65
C SER A 29 1.19 -9.38 28.05
N PRO A 30 2.41 -9.25 28.59
CA PRO A 30 3.19 -10.38 29.06
C PRO A 30 2.41 -11.17 30.10
N LYS A 31 2.45 -12.51 30.02
CA LYS A 31 1.77 -13.38 31.00
C LYS A 31 2.05 -13.00 32.46
N PRO A 32 3.27 -12.57 32.87
CA PRO A 32 3.51 -12.21 34.26
C PRO A 32 3.13 -10.76 34.65
N LEU A 33 2.69 -9.90 33.72
CA LEU A 33 2.41 -8.49 34.02
C LEU A 33 1.23 -8.35 34.99
N LYS A 34 1.48 -7.73 36.15
CA LYS A 34 0.54 -7.62 37.26
C LYS A 34 0.12 -6.18 37.55
N THR A 35 1.00 -5.21 37.36
CA THR A 35 0.72 -3.80 37.67
C THR A 35 1.21 -2.86 36.59
N ILE A 36 0.51 -1.75 36.44
CA ILE A 36 0.95 -0.58 35.67
C ILE A 36 0.96 0.61 36.60
N GLU A 37 2.06 1.34 36.60
CA GLU A 37 2.21 2.61 37.30
C GLU A 37 2.28 3.73 36.29
N CYS A 38 1.89 4.93 36.69
CA CYS A 38 1.89 6.10 35.83
C CYS A 38 2.44 7.29 36.61
N ASP A 39 3.29 8.07 35.94
CA ASP A 39 3.79 9.33 36.46
C ASP A 39 2.62 10.25 36.88
N GLU A 40 2.66 10.75 38.12
CA GLU A 40 1.59 11.59 38.67
C GLU A 40 1.40 12.88 37.88
N LEU A 41 2.47 13.37 37.23
CA LEU A 41 2.48 14.55 36.36
C LEU A 41 1.92 14.27 34.96
N SER A 42 1.52 13.04 34.65
CA SER A 42 0.83 12.73 33.40
C SER A 42 -0.47 13.51 33.30
N GLU A 43 -0.67 14.25 32.22
CA GLU A 43 -1.89 15.01 31.94
C GLU A 43 -3.00 14.14 31.34
N LEU A 44 -2.65 12.96 30.82
CA LEU A 44 -3.55 12.14 30.01
C LEU A 44 -3.90 10.78 30.64
N PHE A 45 -3.07 10.27 31.53
CA PHE A 45 -3.26 8.96 32.15
C PHE A 45 -3.11 9.01 33.66
N THR A 46 -3.72 8.04 34.34
CA THR A 46 -3.52 7.78 35.75
C THR A 46 -3.57 6.28 36.00
N SER A 47 -2.79 5.79 36.96
CA SER A 47 -2.93 4.43 37.45
C SER A 47 -3.76 4.40 38.73
N VAL A 48 -4.68 3.45 38.84
CA VAL A 48 -5.41 3.16 40.08
C VAL A 48 -5.33 1.67 40.33
N ASN A 49 -4.76 1.27 41.48
CA ASN A 49 -4.56 -0.14 41.86
C ASN A 49 -3.82 -0.97 40.80
N GLY A 50 -2.85 -0.38 40.09
CA GLY A 50 -2.09 -1.09 39.07
C GLY A 50 -2.80 -1.25 37.72
N ILE A 51 -3.95 -0.60 37.51
CA ILE A 51 -4.69 -0.57 36.24
C ILE A 51 -4.61 0.84 35.66
N LEU A 52 -4.45 0.94 34.34
CA LEU A 52 -4.29 2.22 33.66
C LEU A 52 -5.64 2.77 33.18
N TYR A 53 -5.87 4.05 33.47
CA TYR A 53 -7.06 4.81 33.09
C TYR A 53 -6.66 6.12 32.41
N THR A 54 -7.61 6.75 31.73
CA THR A 54 -7.50 8.17 31.35
C THR A 54 -7.42 9.05 32.60
N LYS A 55 -6.83 10.24 32.50
CA LYS A 55 -6.65 11.14 33.66
C LYS A 55 -7.97 11.50 34.35
N ASP A 56 -9.03 11.68 33.57
CA ASP A 56 -10.40 11.91 34.05
C ASP A 56 -11.09 10.67 34.64
N LYS A 57 -10.41 9.51 34.59
CA LYS A 57 -10.85 8.18 35.02
C LYS A 57 -12.08 7.64 34.27
N LYS A 58 -12.55 8.28 33.21
CA LYS A 58 -13.76 7.85 32.51
C LYS A 58 -13.55 6.61 31.64
N SER A 59 -12.31 6.33 31.24
CA SER A 59 -12.01 5.19 30.37
C SER A 59 -10.94 4.28 30.97
N LEU A 60 -11.20 2.97 30.97
CA LEU A 60 -10.20 1.96 31.28
C LEU A 60 -9.34 1.75 30.03
N VAL A 61 -8.05 2.11 30.13
CA VAL A 61 -7.12 2.08 28.99
C VAL A 61 -6.43 0.74 28.90
N PHE A 62 -5.99 0.18 30.03
CA PHE A 62 -5.28 -1.09 30.03
C PHE A 62 -5.35 -1.84 31.35
N PHE A 63 -5.73 -3.11 31.25
CA PHE A 63 -5.79 -4.08 32.34
C PHE A 63 -4.60 -5.07 32.25
N PRO A 64 -3.74 -5.17 33.27
CA PRO A 64 -2.62 -6.11 33.24
C PRO A 64 -3.08 -7.57 33.17
N ARG A 65 -2.43 -8.37 32.32
CA ARG A 65 -2.88 -9.74 32.01
C ARG A 65 -3.04 -10.66 33.22
N ASN A 66 -2.18 -10.52 34.23
CA ASN A 66 -2.21 -11.33 35.45
C ASN A 66 -2.50 -10.48 36.70
N HIS A 67 -3.29 -9.40 36.55
CA HIS A 67 -3.71 -8.55 37.66
C HIS A 67 -4.65 -9.29 38.62
N SER A 68 -5.81 -9.74 38.13
CA SER A 68 -6.81 -10.48 38.92
C SER A 68 -7.64 -11.41 38.04
N LYS A 69 -8.30 -12.39 38.68
CA LYS A 69 -9.21 -13.34 38.03
C LYS A 69 -10.64 -12.84 37.90
N SER A 70 -11.03 -11.88 38.73
CA SER A 70 -12.30 -11.18 38.65
C SER A 70 -12.09 -9.68 38.71
N PHE A 71 -13.01 -8.91 38.15
CA PHE A 71 -12.96 -7.45 38.18
C PHE A 71 -14.38 -6.86 38.15
N THR A 72 -14.64 -5.91 39.04
CA THR A 72 -15.83 -5.05 38.97
C THR A 72 -15.36 -3.69 38.50
N THR A 73 -15.95 -3.16 37.41
CA THR A 73 -15.58 -1.83 36.92
C THR A 73 -15.90 -0.80 38.00
N PRO A 74 -15.03 0.18 38.29
CA PRO A 74 -15.38 1.27 39.19
C PRO A 74 -16.56 2.09 38.68
N ASP A 75 -17.34 2.70 39.59
CA ASP A 75 -18.52 3.50 39.21
C ASP A 75 -18.20 4.71 38.32
N PHE A 76 -16.97 5.21 38.34
CA PHE A 76 -16.57 6.34 37.50
C PHE A 76 -16.30 5.98 36.03
N ILE A 77 -16.28 4.68 35.68
CA ILE A 77 -15.96 4.24 34.32
C ILE A 77 -17.19 4.34 33.42
N GLU A 78 -17.02 5.02 32.30
CA GLU A 78 -18.01 5.13 31.23
C GLU A 78 -17.63 4.26 30.01
N ASN A 79 -16.33 4.02 29.77
CA ASN A 79 -15.85 3.33 28.56
C ASN A 79 -14.79 2.26 28.89
N ILE A 80 -14.89 1.10 28.22
CA ILE A 80 -13.82 0.10 28.17
C ILE A 80 -13.11 0.24 26.82
N GLY A 81 -11.86 0.70 26.86
CA GLY A 81 -11.12 1.11 25.68
C GLY A 81 -10.66 -0.04 24.76
N TYR A 82 -10.19 0.35 23.58
CA TYR A 82 -9.58 -0.53 22.59
C TYR A 82 -8.53 -1.47 23.23
N PHE A 83 -8.73 -2.80 23.09
CA PHE A 83 -7.86 -3.84 23.66
C PHE A 83 -7.65 -3.80 25.20
N ALA A 84 -8.46 -3.05 25.96
CA ALA A 84 -8.21 -2.80 27.37
C ALA A 84 -8.03 -4.07 28.23
N PHE A 85 -8.75 -5.14 27.95
CA PHE A 85 -8.67 -6.46 28.59
C PHE A 85 -8.11 -7.55 27.65
N GLY A 86 -7.50 -7.15 26.53
CA GLY A 86 -6.95 -8.07 25.54
C GLY A 86 -5.94 -9.05 26.16
N TYR A 87 -6.06 -10.33 25.84
CA TYR A 87 -5.21 -11.42 26.33
C TYR A 87 -5.21 -11.63 27.86
N SER A 88 -6.09 -10.96 28.61
CA SER A 88 -6.14 -11.03 30.06
C SER A 88 -6.50 -12.43 30.58
N LEU A 89 -5.99 -12.79 31.76
CA LEU A 89 -6.37 -14.01 32.48
C LEU A 89 -7.65 -13.83 33.32
N LEU A 90 -8.38 -12.74 33.08
CA LEU A 90 -9.65 -12.42 33.71
C LEU A 90 -10.68 -13.48 33.36
N GLU A 91 -11.32 -14.06 34.37
CA GLU A 91 -12.32 -15.12 34.24
C GLU A 91 -13.75 -14.60 34.40
N SER A 92 -13.95 -13.49 35.11
CA SER A 92 -15.25 -12.84 35.24
C SER A 92 -15.13 -11.32 35.33
N ILE A 93 -16.14 -10.61 34.79
CA ILE A 93 -16.26 -9.17 34.90
C ILE A 93 -17.69 -8.78 35.27
N THR A 94 -17.82 -7.80 36.16
CA THR A 94 -19.08 -7.12 36.46
C THR A 94 -18.98 -5.66 36.01
N CYS A 95 -19.76 -5.29 34.99
CA CYS A 95 -19.88 -3.91 34.54
C CYS A 95 -20.88 -3.15 35.40
N THR A 96 -20.48 -2.00 35.92
CA THR A 96 -21.36 -1.09 36.66
C THR A 96 -22.31 -0.36 35.70
N PRO A 97 -23.43 0.21 36.20
CA PRO A 97 -24.41 0.88 35.35
C PRO A 97 -23.91 2.09 34.56
N ASN A 98 -22.74 2.61 34.91
CA ASN A 98 -22.15 3.76 34.24
C ASN A 98 -21.37 3.38 32.97
N VAL A 99 -21.03 2.10 32.78
CA VAL A 99 -20.34 1.64 31.57
C VAL A 99 -21.30 1.72 30.38
N LYS A 100 -21.02 2.64 29.46
CA LYS A 100 -21.82 2.92 28.26
C LYS A 100 -21.27 2.24 27.02
N THR A 101 -19.95 2.06 26.92
CA THR A 101 -19.32 1.54 25.70
C THR A 101 -18.27 0.47 25.97
N ILE A 102 -18.19 -0.49 25.05
CA ILE A 102 -17.10 -1.45 24.94
C ILE A 102 -16.52 -1.32 23.54
N GLU A 103 -15.29 -0.83 23.45
CA GLU A 103 -14.64 -0.54 22.18
C GLU A 103 -14.11 -1.81 21.49
N THR A 104 -13.69 -1.62 20.23
CA THR A 104 -13.14 -2.66 19.36
C THR A 104 -12.05 -3.49 20.05
N TYR A 105 -12.19 -4.82 20.00
CA TYR A 105 -11.27 -5.81 20.58
C TYR A 105 -11.02 -5.69 22.10
N ALA A 106 -11.85 -4.97 22.86
CA ALA A 106 -11.65 -4.73 24.29
C ALA A 106 -11.30 -5.99 25.10
N PHE A 107 -11.93 -7.14 24.85
CA PHE A 107 -11.73 -8.40 25.55
C PHE A 107 -11.12 -9.51 24.68
N VAL A 108 -10.54 -9.17 23.52
CA VAL A 108 -10.02 -10.16 22.58
C VAL A 108 -9.04 -11.15 23.24
N ASN A 109 -9.19 -12.45 22.99
CA ASN A 109 -8.36 -13.50 23.61
C ASN A 109 -8.35 -13.53 25.16
N SER A 110 -9.30 -12.89 25.84
CA SER A 110 -9.42 -12.99 27.30
C SER A 110 -9.91 -14.38 27.75
N GLN A 111 -9.72 -14.69 29.03
CA GLN A 111 -10.12 -15.97 29.64
C GLN A 111 -11.50 -15.93 30.31
N LEU A 112 -12.34 -14.96 29.92
CA LEU A 112 -13.70 -14.81 30.46
C LEU A 112 -14.47 -16.12 30.32
N LYS A 113 -15.15 -16.54 31.38
CA LYS A 113 -15.94 -17.78 31.43
C LYS A 113 -17.43 -17.52 31.23
N SER A 114 -17.91 -16.42 31.80
CA SER A 114 -19.28 -15.93 31.65
C SER A 114 -19.29 -14.41 31.47
N LEU A 115 -20.34 -13.92 30.84
CA LEU A 115 -20.54 -12.50 30.57
C LEU A 115 -22.01 -12.12 30.76
N ASN A 116 -22.27 -11.08 31.54
CA ASN A 116 -23.59 -10.44 31.61
C ASN A 116 -23.47 -9.00 31.09
N LEU A 117 -24.18 -8.71 30.00
CA LEU A 117 -24.17 -7.41 29.34
C LEU A 117 -25.43 -6.62 29.69
N PRO A 118 -25.29 -5.44 30.30
CA PRO A 118 -26.44 -4.67 30.76
C PRO A 118 -27.19 -4.00 29.60
N SER A 119 -28.47 -3.70 29.84
CA SER A 119 -29.42 -3.19 28.83
C SER A 119 -28.97 -1.95 28.04
N PHE A 120 -28.19 -1.05 28.64
CA PHE A 120 -27.75 0.21 28.04
C PHE A 120 -26.40 0.12 27.33
N ILE A 121 -25.75 -1.05 27.28
CA ILE A 121 -24.41 -1.16 26.71
C ILE A 121 -24.42 -0.98 25.19
N ASN A 122 -23.53 -0.11 24.70
CA ASN A 122 -23.30 0.07 23.28
C ASN A 122 -22.21 -0.87 22.78
N LEU A 123 -22.59 -1.82 21.93
CA LEU A 123 -21.69 -2.78 21.29
C LEU A 123 -21.32 -2.40 19.85
N ASN A 124 -21.12 -1.13 19.51
CA ASN A 124 -20.77 -0.73 18.14
C ASN A 124 -19.31 -1.00 17.72
N GLY A 125 -18.42 -1.35 18.66
CA GLY A 125 -17.04 -1.78 18.35
C GLY A 125 -16.98 -3.10 17.58
N ILE A 126 -15.84 -3.46 16.99
CA ILE A 126 -15.66 -4.74 16.27
C ILE A 126 -14.98 -5.76 17.19
N GLY A 127 -15.46 -7.01 17.19
CA GLY A 127 -14.73 -8.12 17.81
C GLY A 127 -14.47 -7.99 19.31
N GLN A 128 -15.34 -7.33 20.07
CA GLN A 128 -15.11 -7.01 21.48
C GLN A 128 -14.74 -8.24 22.31
N PHE A 129 -15.35 -9.40 22.07
CA PHE A 129 -15.11 -10.67 22.78
C PHE A 129 -14.59 -11.76 21.82
N GLN A 130 -13.92 -11.36 20.74
CA GLN A 130 -13.37 -12.31 19.78
C GLN A 130 -12.31 -13.22 20.43
N SER A 131 -12.34 -14.51 20.08
CA SER A 131 -11.42 -15.53 20.58
C SER A 131 -11.41 -15.68 22.11
N CYS A 132 -12.51 -15.34 22.79
CA CYS A 132 -12.72 -15.69 24.20
C CYS A 132 -13.02 -17.19 24.33
N LEU A 133 -11.99 -18.02 24.21
CA LEU A 133 -12.10 -19.50 24.15
C LEU A 133 -12.66 -20.15 25.41
N SER A 134 -12.70 -19.42 26.53
CA SER A 134 -13.27 -19.90 27.80
C SER A 134 -14.73 -19.46 27.99
N LEU A 135 -15.24 -18.56 27.15
CA LEU A 135 -16.54 -17.94 27.32
C LEU A 135 -17.64 -18.89 26.84
N ASN A 136 -18.42 -19.41 27.79
CA ASN A 136 -19.46 -20.40 27.52
C ASN A 136 -20.87 -19.82 27.70
N GLU A 137 -21.06 -18.97 28.71
CA GLU A 137 -22.37 -18.46 29.11
C GLU A 137 -22.45 -16.94 28.89
N ILE A 138 -23.49 -16.50 28.19
CA ILE A 138 -23.74 -15.09 27.89
C ILE A 138 -25.20 -14.75 28.14
N THR A 139 -25.41 -13.69 28.92
CA THR A 139 -26.70 -13.03 29.06
C THR A 139 -26.60 -11.62 28.51
N ILE A 140 -27.57 -11.23 27.67
CA ILE A 140 -27.69 -9.88 27.12
C ILE A 140 -29.06 -9.36 27.53
N GLU A 141 -29.08 -8.31 28.35
CA GLU A 141 -30.33 -7.73 28.86
C GLU A 141 -31.12 -6.97 27.77
N ASP A 142 -32.44 -6.89 27.96
CA ASP A 142 -33.35 -6.13 27.10
C ASP A 142 -33.00 -4.63 27.12
N GLY A 143 -32.67 -4.10 25.94
CA GLY A 143 -32.16 -2.75 25.70
C GLY A 143 -31.08 -2.73 24.63
N VAL A 144 -30.32 -3.82 24.50
CA VAL A 144 -29.32 -3.98 23.44
C VAL A 144 -30.00 -4.15 22.09
N THR A 145 -29.61 -3.31 21.13
CA THR A 145 -30.22 -3.27 19.78
C THR A 145 -29.30 -3.82 18.68
N ILE A 146 -27.99 -3.90 18.94
CA ILE A 146 -26.98 -4.32 17.96
C ILE A 146 -25.98 -5.24 18.64
N ILE A 147 -25.67 -6.36 17.98
CA ILE A 147 -24.44 -7.13 18.24
C ILE A 147 -23.57 -6.96 16.99
N SER A 148 -22.43 -6.29 17.15
CA SER A 148 -21.55 -5.86 16.07
C SER A 148 -20.78 -6.98 15.37
N PRO A 149 -20.19 -6.71 14.20
CA PRO A 149 -19.33 -7.66 13.51
C PRO A 149 -18.27 -8.31 14.41
N LEU A 150 -18.08 -9.62 14.24
CA LEU A 150 -17.07 -10.44 14.94
C LEU A 150 -17.19 -10.48 16.48
N CYS A 151 -18.21 -9.88 17.10
CA CYS A 151 -18.28 -9.64 18.54
C CYS A 151 -17.92 -10.87 19.40
N PHE A 152 -18.41 -12.05 19.03
CA PHE A 152 -18.17 -13.31 19.73
C PHE A 152 -17.45 -14.36 18.86
N SER A 153 -16.80 -13.93 17.78
CA SER A 153 -16.17 -14.83 16.80
C SER A 153 -15.13 -15.72 17.49
N VAL A 154 -15.15 -17.03 17.22
CA VAL A 154 -14.25 -18.02 17.84
C VAL A 154 -14.40 -18.13 19.37
N ALA A 155 -15.52 -17.67 19.96
CA ALA A 155 -15.81 -17.95 21.37
C ALA A 155 -16.39 -19.36 21.57
N ASN A 156 -16.33 -19.87 22.81
CA ASN A 156 -16.78 -21.23 23.15
C ASN A 156 -18.24 -21.31 23.63
N ILE A 157 -19.07 -20.40 23.10
CA ILE A 157 -20.46 -20.23 23.52
C ILE A 157 -21.26 -21.46 23.12
N SER A 158 -22.00 -22.03 24.05
CA SER A 158 -22.89 -23.18 23.79
C SER A 158 -24.36 -22.80 23.67
N SER A 159 -24.76 -21.68 24.27
CA SER A 159 -26.12 -21.16 24.21
C SER A 159 -26.12 -19.64 24.33
N ILE A 160 -27.14 -19.01 23.74
CA ILE A 160 -27.39 -17.58 23.86
C ILE A 160 -28.89 -17.34 23.84
N VAL A 161 -29.33 -16.41 24.70
CA VAL A 161 -30.69 -15.85 24.66
C VAL A 161 -30.56 -14.43 24.14
N PHE A 162 -31.20 -14.16 23.00
CA PHE A 162 -31.22 -12.82 22.44
C PHE A 162 -32.29 -11.94 23.10
N PRO A 163 -32.02 -10.65 23.34
CA PRO A 163 -33.00 -9.73 23.88
C PRO A 163 -34.07 -9.38 22.84
N ASN A 164 -35.28 -9.09 23.29
CA ASN A 164 -36.41 -8.74 22.43
C ASN A 164 -36.22 -7.40 21.72
N THR A 165 -35.32 -6.55 22.21
CA THR A 165 -34.95 -5.27 21.59
C THR A 165 -33.98 -5.40 20.43
N LEU A 166 -33.38 -6.58 20.21
CA LEU A 166 -32.32 -6.79 19.23
C LEU A 166 -32.82 -6.54 17.80
N LYS A 167 -32.10 -5.67 17.06
CA LYS A 167 -32.43 -5.33 15.66
C LYS A 167 -31.43 -5.89 14.66
N ILE A 168 -30.16 -5.98 15.05
CA ILE A 168 -29.04 -6.29 14.15
C ILE A 168 -28.14 -7.33 14.79
N ILE A 169 -27.92 -8.44 14.06
CA ILE A 169 -26.81 -9.37 14.31
C ILE A 169 -25.82 -9.18 13.16
N GLY A 170 -24.65 -8.61 13.46
CA GLY A 170 -23.63 -8.29 12.47
C GLY A 170 -22.99 -9.52 11.80
N PRO A 171 -22.20 -9.32 10.74
CA PRO A 171 -21.47 -10.40 10.10
C PRO A 171 -20.45 -11.06 11.03
N ASN A 172 -20.29 -12.38 10.88
CA ASN A 172 -19.32 -13.18 11.62
C ASN A 172 -19.42 -13.11 13.16
N VAL A 173 -20.55 -12.67 13.75
CA VAL A 173 -20.70 -12.52 15.22
C VAL A 173 -20.36 -13.80 15.97
N PHE A 174 -20.92 -14.95 15.58
CA PHE A 174 -20.70 -16.28 16.18
C PHE A 174 -20.00 -17.23 15.19
N SER A 175 -19.22 -16.69 14.25
CA SER A 175 -18.43 -17.51 13.33
C SER A 175 -17.45 -18.37 14.14
N TYR A 176 -17.36 -19.66 13.83
CA TYR A 176 -16.48 -20.61 14.52
C TYR A 176 -16.81 -20.85 16.01
N CYS A 177 -18.03 -20.52 16.45
CA CYS A 177 -18.57 -20.97 17.74
C CYS A 177 -19.10 -22.41 17.62
N TYR A 178 -18.22 -23.41 17.64
CA TYR A 178 -18.55 -24.80 17.31
C TYR A 178 -19.52 -25.51 18.27
N ASN A 179 -19.73 -24.95 19.46
CA ASN A 179 -20.65 -25.50 20.46
C ASN A 179 -22.04 -24.87 20.41
N LEU A 180 -22.24 -23.82 19.60
CA LEU A 180 -23.54 -23.16 19.45
C LEU A 180 -24.41 -23.92 18.45
N ILE A 181 -25.18 -24.88 18.95
CA ILE A 181 -25.95 -25.81 18.11
C ILE A 181 -27.32 -25.24 17.71
N ASN A 182 -28.08 -24.67 18.65
CA ASN A 182 -29.44 -24.20 18.40
C ASN A 182 -29.57 -22.73 18.78
N VAL A 183 -30.20 -21.95 17.91
CA VAL A 183 -30.44 -20.53 18.11
C VAL A 183 -31.83 -20.17 17.60
N THR A 184 -32.59 -19.44 18.42
CA THR A 184 -33.85 -18.82 18.00
C THR A 184 -33.61 -17.34 17.75
N ILE A 185 -33.92 -16.86 16.56
CA ILE A 185 -33.81 -15.44 16.19
C ILE A 185 -35.12 -14.71 16.54
N PRO A 186 -35.06 -13.63 17.34
CA PRO A 186 -36.26 -12.93 17.72
C PRO A 186 -36.89 -12.16 16.57
N SER A 187 -38.22 -12.02 16.60
CA SER A 187 -39.01 -11.36 15.54
C SER A 187 -38.64 -9.89 15.33
N SER A 188 -38.01 -9.27 16.33
CA SER A 188 -37.50 -7.91 16.32
C SER A 188 -36.26 -7.70 15.42
N VAL A 189 -35.53 -8.78 15.08
CA VAL A 189 -34.34 -8.71 14.24
C VAL A 189 -34.74 -8.39 12.80
N THR A 190 -34.07 -7.39 12.25
CA THR A 190 -34.32 -6.90 10.88
C THR A 190 -33.14 -7.11 9.95
N TYR A 191 -31.97 -7.46 10.49
CA TYR A 191 -30.76 -7.74 9.72
C TYR A 191 -29.94 -8.86 10.35
N LEU A 192 -29.52 -9.81 9.51
CA LEU A 192 -28.57 -10.87 9.78
C LEU A 192 -27.39 -10.69 8.81
N GLY A 193 -26.20 -10.40 9.33
CA GLY A 193 -24.98 -10.28 8.53
C GLY A 193 -24.41 -11.65 8.16
N GLY A 194 -23.72 -11.74 7.01
CA GLY A 194 -23.22 -13.02 6.52
C GLY A 194 -22.32 -13.75 7.52
N ARG A 195 -22.44 -15.08 7.54
CA ARG A 195 -21.69 -15.98 8.43
C ARG A 195 -21.78 -15.63 9.92
N CYS A 196 -22.83 -14.90 10.33
CA CYS A 196 -23.04 -14.60 11.74
C CYS A 196 -23.19 -15.85 12.59
N PHE A 197 -23.58 -16.99 12.01
CA PHE A 197 -23.53 -18.31 12.60
C PHE A 197 -22.72 -19.26 11.72
N SER A 198 -22.22 -20.35 12.31
CA SER A 198 -21.53 -21.41 11.58
C SER A 198 -22.54 -22.31 10.87
N SER A 199 -22.11 -23.01 9.81
CA SER A 199 -22.99 -23.84 8.96
C SER A 199 -23.71 -24.97 9.71
N HIS A 200 -23.17 -25.43 10.84
CA HIS A 200 -23.78 -26.47 11.68
C HIS A 200 -24.83 -25.92 12.68
N THR A 201 -24.93 -24.61 12.88
CA THR A 201 -25.88 -24.02 13.81
C THR A 201 -27.28 -24.10 13.22
N ASN A 202 -28.18 -24.81 13.90
CA ASN A 202 -29.58 -24.82 13.56
C ASN A 202 -30.24 -23.53 14.03
N ILE A 203 -30.84 -22.81 13.09
CA ILE A 203 -31.53 -21.54 13.36
C ILE A 203 -33.04 -21.71 13.21
N THR A 204 -33.79 -21.29 14.21
CA THR A 204 -35.25 -21.14 14.18
C THR A 204 -35.61 -19.65 14.28
N PHE A 205 -36.83 -19.31 13.92
CA PHE A 205 -37.32 -17.93 13.95
C PHE A 205 -38.57 -17.86 14.83
N GLU A 206 -38.69 -16.80 15.63
CA GLU A 206 -39.93 -16.51 16.34
C GLU A 206 -41.08 -16.17 15.39
N GLU A 207 -42.31 -16.35 15.87
CA GLU A 207 -43.51 -15.94 15.17
C GLU A 207 -43.46 -14.44 14.80
N GLY A 208 -43.84 -14.11 13.57
CA GLY A 208 -43.75 -12.74 13.03
C GLY A 208 -42.37 -12.34 12.48
N SER A 209 -41.38 -13.23 12.51
CA SER A 209 -40.10 -12.99 11.84
C SER A 209 -40.27 -12.81 10.32
N ARG A 210 -39.50 -11.87 9.76
CA ARG A 210 -39.43 -11.61 8.31
C ARG A 210 -38.47 -12.54 7.57
N PHE A 211 -37.72 -13.36 8.30
CA PHE A 211 -36.76 -14.28 7.72
C PHE A 211 -37.44 -15.60 7.36
N ILE A 212 -37.07 -16.12 6.20
CA ILE A 212 -37.52 -17.43 5.74
C ILE A 212 -36.31 -18.28 5.34
N ARG A 213 -36.45 -19.60 5.44
CA ARG A 213 -35.45 -20.56 5.00
C ARG A 213 -36.02 -21.40 3.85
N ASP A 214 -35.22 -21.62 2.81
CA ASP A 214 -35.55 -22.56 1.73
C ASP A 214 -35.00 -23.98 1.97
N ASP A 215 -35.25 -24.89 1.05
CA ASP A 215 -34.76 -26.28 1.05
C ASP A 215 -33.25 -26.39 0.76
N GLN A 216 -32.60 -25.30 0.37
CA GLN A 216 -31.16 -25.18 0.22
C GLN A 216 -30.46 -24.69 1.49
N ASN A 217 -31.20 -24.45 2.58
CA ASN A 217 -30.71 -23.80 3.80
C ASN A 217 -30.17 -22.38 3.54
N LEU A 218 -30.69 -21.70 2.52
CA LEU A 218 -30.51 -20.27 2.32
C LEU A 218 -31.57 -19.52 3.13
N ILE A 219 -31.16 -18.45 3.79
CA ILE A 219 -32.06 -17.59 4.58
C ILE A 219 -32.23 -16.26 3.87
N TYR A 220 -33.48 -15.89 3.64
CA TYR A 220 -33.85 -14.64 2.99
C TYR A 220 -34.58 -13.73 3.96
N ASN A 221 -34.31 -12.43 3.87
CA ASN A 221 -35.08 -11.39 4.52
C ASN A 221 -36.17 -10.89 3.56
N SER A 222 -37.44 -11.06 3.95
CA SER A 222 -38.60 -10.59 3.18
C SER A 222 -38.61 -11.10 1.72
N ARG A 223 -37.96 -12.25 1.45
CA ARG A 223 -37.72 -12.87 0.13
C ARG A 223 -36.84 -12.06 -0.85
N THR A 224 -36.52 -10.79 -0.59
CA THR A 224 -35.80 -9.93 -1.53
C THR A 224 -34.30 -9.83 -1.26
N ALA A 225 -33.84 -10.14 -0.05
CA ALA A 225 -32.42 -10.12 0.27
C ALA A 225 -31.95 -11.49 0.80
N LEU A 226 -30.99 -12.10 0.12
CA LEU A 226 -30.32 -13.31 0.61
C LEU A 226 -29.35 -12.94 1.72
N SER A 227 -29.59 -13.41 2.94
CA SER A 227 -28.88 -12.99 4.15
C SER A 227 -27.88 -14.02 4.68
N LEU A 228 -28.15 -15.33 4.57
CA LEU A 228 -27.24 -16.38 5.06
C LEU A 228 -27.29 -17.64 4.20
N CYS A 229 -26.19 -18.37 4.19
CA CYS A 229 -26.07 -19.73 3.68
C CYS A 229 -25.63 -20.66 4.81
N LEU A 230 -26.47 -21.63 5.20
CA LEU A 230 -26.21 -22.59 6.28
C LEU A 230 -25.98 -24.01 5.75
N SER A 231 -25.54 -24.14 4.51
CA SER A 231 -25.07 -25.42 3.97
C SER A 231 -23.82 -25.24 3.12
N GLU A 232 -23.17 -26.34 2.80
CA GLU A 232 -21.93 -26.37 2.01
C GLU A 232 -22.13 -27.17 0.73
N LYS A 233 -23.13 -26.79 -0.07
CA LYS A 233 -23.41 -27.38 -1.38
C LYS A 233 -22.44 -26.85 -2.45
N GLU A 234 -22.27 -27.64 -3.50
CA GLU A 234 -21.49 -27.22 -4.68
C GLU A 234 -22.24 -26.25 -5.58
N SER A 235 -23.57 -26.19 -5.49
CA SER A 235 -24.40 -25.30 -6.31
C SER A 235 -25.61 -24.79 -5.55
N TYR A 236 -25.95 -23.52 -5.80
CA TYR A 236 -27.18 -22.90 -5.34
C TYR A 236 -27.95 -22.26 -6.49
N THR A 237 -29.27 -22.32 -6.38
CA THR A 237 -30.19 -21.61 -7.26
C THR A 237 -30.84 -20.47 -6.48
N ILE A 238 -30.70 -19.24 -6.98
CA ILE A 238 -31.19 -18.02 -6.34
C ILE A 238 -32.49 -17.58 -7.03
N PRO A 239 -33.60 -17.42 -6.29
CA PRO A 239 -34.90 -17.04 -6.86
C PRO A 239 -34.88 -15.70 -7.60
N GLU A 240 -35.73 -15.56 -8.61
CA GLU A 240 -35.80 -14.38 -9.49
C GLU A 240 -36.07 -13.06 -8.73
N ASN A 241 -36.80 -13.13 -7.61
CA ASN A 241 -37.23 -11.98 -6.83
C ASN A 241 -36.16 -11.47 -5.83
N VAL A 242 -34.98 -12.10 -5.78
CA VAL A 242 -33.86 -11.64 -4.96
C VAL A 242 -33.22 -10.42 -5.62
N GLU A 243 -33.24 -9.29 -4.91
CA GLU A 243 -32.68 -8.02 -5.35
C GLU A 243 -31.25 -7.80 -4.81
N VAL A 244 -30.90 -8.41 -3.67
CA VAL A 244 -29.59 -8.22 -3.03
C VAL A 244 -29.05 -9.53 -2.47
N ILE A 245 -27.79 -9.84 -2.80
CA ILE A 245 -27.00 -10.83 -2.06
C ILE A 245 -26.19 -10.09 -1.00
N ARG A 246 -26.49 -10.33 0.28
CA ARG A 246 -25.89 -9.59 1.40
C ARG A 246 -24.42 -9.94 1.61
N ASP A 247 -23.80 -9.15 2.47
CA ASP A 247 -22.39 -9.25 2.78
C ASP A 247 -22.03 -10.62 3.33
N SER A 248 -20.86 -11.14 2.94
CA SER A 248 -20.28 -12.41 3.41
C SER A 248 -21.15 -13.67 3.27
N VAL A 249 -22.32 -13.66 2.61
CA VAL A 249 -23.27 -14.79 2.56
C VAL A 249 -22.61 -16.13 2.21
N PHE A 250 -21.79 -16.16 1.16
CA PHE A 250 -21.06 -17.33 0.68
C PHE A 250 -19.56 -17.28 1.01
N SER A 251 -19.09 -16.31 1.79
CA SER A 251 -17.66 -16.13 2.02
C SER A 251 -16.99 -17.39 2.61
N GLU A 252 -15.78 -17.71 2.14
CA GLU A 252 -15.01 -18.92 2.47
C GLU A 252 -15.72 -20.24 2.15
N ASN A 253 -16.80 -20.24 1.36
CA ASN A 253 -17.41 -21.48 0.90
C ASN A 253 -16.51 -22.14 -0.15
N GLY A 254 -15.63 -23.01 0.34
CA GLY A 254 -14.70 -23.78 -0.48
C GLY A 254 -15.36 -24.83 -1.36
N ASN A 255 -16.61 -25.22 -1.11
CA ASN A 255 -17.32 -26.23 -1.91
C ASN A 255 -18.10 -25.61 -3.07
N LEU A 256 -18.48 -24.33 -2.97
CA LEU A 256 -19.29 -23.64 -3.99
C LEU A 256 -18.58 -23.59 -5.35
N LYS A 257 -19.22 -24.16 -6.37
CA LYS A 257 -18.77 -24.17 -7.77
C LYS A 257 -19.68 -23.35 -8.68
N THR A 258 -20.98 -23.32 -8.41
CA THR A 258 -21.99 -22.75 -9.32
C THR A 258 -23.06 -21.94 -8.59
N ILE A 259 -23.35 -20.74 -9.07
CA ILE A 259 -24.54 -19.96 -8.73
C ILE A 259 -25.42 -19.85 -9.97
N VAL A 260 -26.65 -20.33 -9.86
CA VAL A 260 -27.69 -20.18 -10.89
C VAL A 260 -28.71 -19.17 -10.39
N PHE A 261 -29.22 -18.33 -11.29
CA PHE A 261 -30.36 -17.46 -11.01
C PHE A 261 -31.59 -18.04 -11.72
N ASP A 262 -32.71 -18.14 -11.02
CA ASP A 262 -33.98 -18.52 -11.61
C ASP A 262 -34.50 -17.39 -12.51
N GLY A 263 -34.99 -17.75 -13.70
CA GLY A 263 -35.68 -16.83 -14.60
C GLY A 263 -34.87 -15.56 -14.92
N GLU A 264 -35.60 -14.46 -15.11
CA GLU A 264 -35.00 -13.12 -15.22
C GLU A 264 -34.86 -12.50 -13.82
N THR A 265 -33.68 -12.65 -13.23
CA THR A 265 -33.42 -12.15 -11.88
C THR A 265 -33.55 -10.63 -11.74
N MET A 266 -34.07 -10.19 -10.59
CA MET A 266 -34.15 -8.80 -10.14
C MET A 266 -32.89 -8.35 -9.39
N LEU A 267 -31.81 -9.13 -9.38
CA LEU A 267 -30.60 -8.84 -8.61
C LEU A 267 -30.00 -7.49 -9.02
N ARG A 268 -29.96 -6.53 -8.09
CA ARG A 268 -29.39 -5.18 -8.27
C ARG A 268 -28.05 -5.01 -7.57
N ALA A 269 -27.81 -5.73 -6.47
CA ALA A 269 -26.59 -5.54 -5.69
C ALA A 269 -26.01 -6.86 -5.15
N ILE A 270 -24.68 -6.93 -5.16
CA ILE A 270 -23.91 -7.92 -4.41
C ILE A 270 -23.10 -7.14 -3.38
N ASP A 271 -23.40 -7.34 -2.09
CA ASP A 271 -22.80 -6.59 -0.99
C ASP A 271 -21.36 -7.07 -0.68
N PRO A 272 -20.59 -6.32 0.14
CA PRO A 272 -19.18 -6.61 0.40
C PRO A 272 -18.91 -8.04 0.87
N TYR A 273 -17.82 -8.63 0.39
CA TYR A 273 -17.39 -9.99 0.74
C TYR A 273 -18.37 -11.13 0.41
N ALA A 274 -19.51 -10.90 -0.27
CA ALA A 274 -20.55 -11.90 -0.50
C ALA A 274 -20.03 -13.28 -0.95
N PHE A 275 -19.04 -13.30 -1.85
CA PHE A 275 -18.38 -14.51 -2.37
C PHE A 275 -16.87 -14.55 -2.06
N ALA A 276 -16.37 -13.74 -1.13
CA ALA A 276 -14.94 -13.67 -0.84
C ALA A 276 -14.38 -15.06 -0.47
N ASN A 277 -13.32 -15.47 -1.14
CA ASN A 277 -12.63 -16.75 -1.00
C ASN A 277 -13.48 -17.99 -1.35
N CYS A 278 -14.51 -17.86 -2.21
CA CYS A 278 -15.13 -19.00 -2.88
C CYS A 278 -14.18 -19.58 -3.94
N ARG A 279 -13.12 -20.26 -3.49
CA ARG A 279 -11.98 -20.64 -4.36
C ARG A 279 -12.35 -21.56 -5.52
N ASN A 280 -13.44 -22.31 -5.40
CA ASN A 280 -13.94 -23.25 -6.41
C ASN A 280 -15.08 -22.69 -7.29
N LEU A 281 -15.52 -21.44 -7.07
CA LEU A 281 -16.60 -20.83 -7.86
C LEU A 281 -16.11 -20.62 -9.29
N THR A 282 -16.70 -21.37 -10.22
CA THR A 282 -16.35 -21.38 -11.65
C THR A 282 -17.47 -20.77 -12.49
N ASN A 283 -18.73 -21.05 -12.12
CA ASN A 283 -19.89 -20.72 -12.92
C ASN A 283 -20.79 -19.73 -12.17
N ILE A 284 -20.68 -18.45 -12.53
CA ILE A 284 -21.62 -17.41 -12.13
C ILE A 284 -21.78 -16.45 -13.30
N ILE A 285 -23.02 -16.25 -13.74
CA ILE A 285 -23.36 -15.30 -14.79
C ILE A 285 -23.93 -14.07 -14.10
N LEU A 286 -23.20 -12.96 -14.14
CA LEU A 286 -23.66 -11.70 -13.55
C LEU A 286 -24.80 -11.13 -14.43
N PRO A 287 -25.99 -10.87 -13.88
CA PRO A 287 -27.15 -10.49 -14.67
C PRO A 287 -27.10 -9.02 -15.12
N ASN A 288 -27.82 -8.70 -16.21
CA ASN A 288 -27.92 -7.32 -16.72
C ASN A 288 -28.67 -6.37 -15.78
N SER A 289 -29.41 -6.89 -14.80
CA SER A 289 -30.07 -6.12 -13.74
C SER A 289 -29.08 -5.54 -12.71
N LEU A 290 -27.86 -6.08 -12.64
CA LEU A 290 -26.88 -5.77 -11.60
C LEU A 290 -26.37 -4.33 -11.71
N GLU A 291 -26.53 -3.57 -10.63
CA GLU A 291 -26.16 -2.15 -10.54
C GLU A 291 -24.84 -1.97 -9.77
N THR A 292 -24.61 -2.73 -8.70
CA THR A 292 -23.43 -2.57 -7.84
C THR A 292 -22.82 -3.89 -7.40
N ILE A 293 -21.49 -3.91 -7.31
CA ILE A 293 -20.72 -5.01 -6.71
C ILE A 293 -19.80 -4.45 -5.63
N GLY A 294 -20.04 -4.86 -4.40
CA GLY A 294 -19.42 -4.35 -3.19
C GLY A 294 -17.95 -4.72 -3.03
N ARG A 295 -17.28 -3.99 -2.14
CA ARG A 295 -15.85 -4.15 -1.85
C ARG A 295 -15.54 -5.61 -1.50
N CYS A 296 -14.48 -6.15 -2.09
CA CYS A 296 -14.04 -7.54 -1.88
C CYS A 296 -15.09 -8.63 -2.20
N ALA A 297 -16.19 -8.33 -2.90
CA ALA A 297 -17.28 -9.30 -3.08
C ALA A 297 -16.85 -10.64 -3.69
N PHE A 298 -15.85 -10.66 -4.58
CA PHE A 298 -15.27 -11.86 -5.20
C PHE A 298 -13.78 -12.00 -4.91
N LEU A 299 -13.26 -11.36 -3.85
CA LEU A 299 -11.85 -11.41 -3.47
C LEU A 299 -11.39 -12.87 -3.38
N GLY A 300 -10.33 -13.25 -4.08
CA GLY A 300 -9.78 -14.61 -3.99
C GLY A 300 -10.67 -15.71 -4.57
N CYS A 301 -11.67 -15.37 -5.41
CA CYS A 301 -12.38 -16.37 -6.21
C CYS A 301 -11.47 -16.89 -7.33
N THR A 302 -10.58 -17.83 -6.98
CA THR A 302 -9.46 -18.26 -7.82
C THR A 302 -9.86 -19.08 -9.05
N ALA A 303 -11.11 -19.53 -9.17
CA ALA A 303 -11.56 -20.39 -10.25
C ALA A 303 -12.46 -19.71 -11.30
N ILE A 304 -12.90 -18.47 -11.08
CA ILE A 304 -13.68 -17.70 -12.07
C ILE A 304 -12.79 -17.43 -13.29
N ARG A 305 -13.31 -17.70 -14.49
CA ARG A 305 -12.57 -17.57 -15.76
C ARG A 305 -13.00 -16.42 -16.64
N ASN A 306 -14.29 -16.10 -16.68
CA ASN A 306 -14.83 -15.09 -17.58
C ASN A 306 -15.81 -14.21 -16.81
N LEU A 307 -15.75 -12.91 -17.05
CA LEU A 307 -16.69 -11.95 -16.49
C LEU A 307 -17.25 -11.08 -17.61
N LYS A 308 -18.57 -10.97 -17.65
CA LYS A 308 -19.29 -10.04 -18.52
C LYS A 308 -20.20 -9.17 -17.66
N PHE A 309 -20.21 -7.87 -17.93
CA PHE A 309 -20.98 -6.90 -17.17
C PHE A 309 -22.02 -6.22 -18.06
N GLY A 310 -23.25 -6.14 -17.55
CA GLY A 310 -24.39 -5.59 -18.27
C GLY A 310 -24.50 -4.06 -18.20
N ASN A 311 -25.48 -3.53 -18.94
CA ASN A 311 -25.67 -2.09 -19.15
C ASN A 311 -26.16 -1.28 -17.94
N LYS A 312 -26.74 -1.93 -16.91
CA LYS A 312 -27.17 -1.24 -15.67
C LYS A 312 -26.08 -1.09 -14.63
N LEU A 313 -24.88 -1.66 -14.87
CA LEU A 313 -23.78 -1.57 -13.92
C LEU A 313 -23.37 -0.11 -13.70
N LYS A 314 -23.44 0.33 -12.44
CA LYS A 314 -23.05 1.67 -12.00
C LYS A 314 -21.66 1.66 -11.35
N ALA A 315 -21.35 0.65 -10.54
CA ALA A 315 -20.07 0.61 -9.83
C ALA A 315 -19.58 -0.80 -9.47
N ILE A 316 -18.27 -1.00 -9.59
CA ILE A 316 -17.51 -2.11 -9.00
C ILE A 316 -16.55 -1.52 -7.98
N TYR A 317 -16.72 -1.91 -6.71
CA TYR A 317 -15.98 -1.32 -5.60
C TYR A 317 -14.58 -1.94 -5.43
N ASP A 318 -13.79 -1.36 -4.53
CA ASP A 318 -12.37 -1.69 -4.39
C ASP A 318 -12.15 -3.19 -4.18
N VAL A 319 -11.07 -3.72 -4.76
CA VAL A 319 -10.58 -5.08 -4.44
C VAL A 319 -11.59 -6.21 -4.81
N THR A 320 -12.65 -5.90 -5.56
CA THR A 320 -13.77 -6.84 -5.80
C THR A 320 -13.31 -8.18 -6.37
N PHE A 321 -12.45 -8.21 -7.38
CA PHE A 321 -11.94 -9.42 -8.04
C PHE A 321 -10.43 -9.61 -7.82
N GLN A 322 -9.87 -9.01 -6.76
CA GLN A 322 -8.45 -9.16 -6.47
C GLN A 322 -8.12 -10.65 -6.26
N GLY A 323 -7.06 -11.13 -6.92
CA GLY A 323 -6.62 -12.51 -6.78
C GLY A 323 -7.54 -13.54 -7.43
N CYS A 324 -8.45 -13.14 -8.34
CA CYS A 324 -9.13 -14.06 -9.25
C CYS A 324 -8.13 -14.63 -10.27
N THR A 325 -7.25 -15.52 -9.82
CA THR A 325 -6.05 -15.92 -10.56
C THR A 325 -6.32 -16.70 -11.84
N SER A 326 -7.50 -17.31 -12.00
CA SER A 326 -7.90 -18.01 -13.24
C SER A 326 -8.70 -17.15 -14.20
N LEU A 327 -8.97 -15.87 -13.89
CA LEU A 327 -9.73 -14.98 -14.76
C LEU A 327 -8.93 -14.75 -16.05
N GLU A 328 -9.52 -15.09 -17.19
CA GLU A 328 -8.90 -14.99 -18.53
C GLU A 328 -9.46 -13.84 -19.35
N THR A 329 -10.77 -13.57 -19.22
CA THR A 329 -11.45 -12.53 -20.01
C THR A 329 -12.37 -11.65 -19.17
N ILE A 330 -12.41 -10.36 -19.50
CA ILE A 330 -13.34 -9.38 -18.95
C ILE A 330 -14.00 -8.63 -20.09
N ASP A 331 -15.33 -8.55 -20.07
CA ASP A 331 -16.14 -7.84 -21.07
C ASP A 331 -16.99 -6.74 -20.41
N PHE A 332 -16.62 -5.48 -20.69
CA PHE A 332 -17.35 -4.27 -20.33
C PHE A 332 -18.10 -3.66 -21.53
N SER A 333 -18.17 -4.30 -22.69
CA SER A 333 -18.68 -3.68 -23.93
C SER A 333 -20.08 -3.08 -23.81
N GLU A 334 -20.95 -3.69 -23.02
CA GLU A 334 -22.33 -3.23 -22.78
C GLU A 334 -22.45 -2.21 -21.64
N CYS A 335 -21.39 -1.97 -20.87
CA CYS A 335 -21.42 -1.05 -19.74
C CYS A 335 -21.60 0.40 -20.20
N GLY A 336 -22.44 1.13 -19.46
CA GLY A 336 -22.49 2.60 -19.52
C GLY A 336 -21.23 3.22 -18.90
N ASN A 337 -21.40 4.33 -18.19
CA ASN A 337 -20.33 5.00 -17.45
C ASN A 337 -20.12 4.34 -16.06
N ALA A 338 -19.87 3.03 -16.04
CA ALA A 338 -19.65 2.29 -14.80
C ALA A 338 -18.34 2.73 -14.13
N THR A 339 -18.39 3.00 -12.83
CA THR A 339 -17.20 3.33 -12.04
C THR A 339 -16.49 2.05 -11.60
N ILE A 340 -15.32 1.78 -12.17
CA ILE A 340 -14.45 0.67 -11.78
C ILE A 340 -13.42 1.21 -10.80
N ARG A 341 -13.53 0.89 -9.50
CA ARG A 341 -12.66 1.47 -8.46
C ARG A 341 -11.27 0.84 -8.38
N GLU A 342 -10.52 1.14 -7.33
CA GLU A 342 -9.11 0.77 -7.19
C GLU A 342 -8.92 -0.73 -6.94
N ASN A 343 -7.82 -1.29 -7.44
CA ASN A 343 -7.42 -2.68 -7.21
C ASN A 343 -8.44 -3.75 -7.63
N VAL A 344 -9.46 -3.42 -8.42
CA VAL A 344 -10.58 -4.33 -8.74
C VAL A 344 -10.09 -5.66 -9.30
N PHE A 345 -9.14 -5.66 -10.25
CA PHE A 345 -8.59 -6.87 -10.88
C PHE A 345 -7.12 -7.10 -10.53
N ASN A 346 -6.65 -6.55 -9.40
CA ASN A 346 -5.27 -6.72 -8.96
C ASN A 346 -4.94 -8.23 -8.80
N SER A 347 -3.80 -8.66 -9.34
CA SER A 347 -3.32 -10.04 -9.28
C SER A 347 -4.23 -11.07 -9.97
N CYS A 348 -4.98 -10.65 -10.99
CA CYS A 348 -5.63 -11.57 -11.96
C CYS A 348 -4.57 -12.12 -12.94
N LYS A 349 -3.73 -13.03 -12.45
CA LYS A 349 -2.48 -13.46 -13.13
C LYS A 349 -2.68 -14.04 -14.53
N ASN A 350 -3.84 -14.66 -14.81
CA ASN A 350 -4.16 -15.27 -16.09
C ASN A 350 -5.01 -14.38 -17.02
N LEU A 351 -5.26 -13.11 -16.65
CA LEU A 351 -6.07 -12.21 -17.47
C LEU A 351 -5.36 -11.93 -18.79
N LYS A 352 -5.99 -12.28 -19.90
CA LYS A 352 -5.45 -12.14 -21.26
C LYS A 352 -6.12 -11.03 -22.04
N ASN A 353 -7.45 -10.92 -21.92
CA ASN A 353 -8.27 -10.06 -22.76
C ASN A 353 -9.19 -9.18 -21.91
N ILE A 354 -9.25 -7.90 -22.26
CA ILE A 354 -10.17 -6.93 -21.67
C ILE A 354 -10.85 -6.19 -22.82
N VAL A 355 -12.17 -6.17 -22.81
CA VAL A 355 -12.98 -5.37 -23.73
C VAL A 355 -13.57 -4.21 -22.93
N PHE A 356 -13.18 -2.98 -23.24
CA PHE A 356 -13.70 -1.78 -22.58
C PHE A 356 -14.94 -1.23 -23.29
N SER A 357 -15.82 -0.55 -22.55
CA SER A 357 -16.86 0.28 -23.15
C SER A 357 -16.29 1.59 -23.69
N ASN A 358 -16.95 2.14 -24.72
CA ASN A 358 -16.66 3.49 -25.24
C ASN A 358 -17.20 4.63 -24.34
N ASN A 359 -17.63 4.30 -23.12
CA ASN A 359 -18.07 5.27 -22.11
C ASN A 359 -17.09 5.38 -20.93
N LEU A 360 -16.05 4.55 -20.89
CA LEU A 360 -15.07 4.56 -19.81
C LEU A 360 -14.15 5.78 -19.94
N THR A 361 -14.18 6.67 -18.95
CA THR A 361 -13.37 7.90 -18.93
C THR A 361 -12.09 7.76 -18.12
N ALA A 362 -12.01 6.83 -17.17
CA ALA A 362 -10.84 6.65 -16.33
C ALA A 362 -10.60 5.18 -15.95
N ILE A 363 -9.32 4.81 -15.85
CA ILE A 363 -8.88 3.54 -15.25
C ILE A 363 -8.20 3.85 -13.91
N GLN A 364 -8.76 3.33 -12.83
CA GLN A 364 -8.35 3.66 -11.46
C GLN A 364 -7.05 2.97 -11.03
N SER A 365 -6.50 3.45 -9.90
CA SER A 365 -5.20 3.03 -9.38
C SER A 365 -5.11 1.52 -9.17
N SER A 366 -4.01 0.93 -9.61
CA SER A 366 -3.70 -0.51 -9.45
C SER A 366 -4.77 -1.47 -9.98
N CYS A 367 -5.68 -1.02 -10.85
CA CYS A 367 -6.83 -1.82 -11.29
C CYS A 367 -6.40 -3.17 -11.90
N PHE A 368 -5.34 -3.18 -12.72
CA PHE A 368 -4.78 -4.37 -13.37
C PHE A 368 -3.33 -4.67 -12.93
N LEU A 369 -2.91 -4.20 -11.75
CA LEU A 369 -1.60 -4.50 -11.16
C LEU A 369 -1.37 -6.03 -11.11
N ASN A 370 -0.17 -6.50 -11.48
CA ASN A 370 0.21 -7.92 -11.48
C ASN A 370 -0.63 -8.84 -12.40
N CYS A 371 -1.25 -8.31 -13.47
CA CYS A 371 -1.88 -9.12 -14.52
C CYS A 371 -0.83 -9.63 -15.52
N PHE A 372 -0.06 -10.64 -15.10
CA PHE A 372 1.13 -11.13 -15.84
C PHE A 372 0.86 -11.70 -17.24
N SER A 373 -0.37 -12.15 -17.51
CA SER A 373 -0.75 -12.74 -18.80
C SER A 373 -1.37 -11.75 -19.78
N LEU A 374 -1.57 -10.49 -19.39
CA LEU A 374 -2.15 -9.47 -20.26
C LEU A 374 -1.10 -9.08 -21.29
N ARG A 375 -1.31 -9.41 -22.57
CA ARG A 375 -0.34 -9.18 -23.66
C ARG A 375 -0.68 -7.97 -24.50
N GLU A 376 -1.96 -7.78 -24.77
CA GLU A 376 -2.47 -6.73 -25.65
C GLU A 376 -3.58 -5.97 -24.94
N ILE A 377 -3.66 -4.67 -25.20
CA ILE A 377 -4.73 -3.82 -24.69
C ILE A 377 -5.13 -2.79 -25.74
N VAL A 378 -6.44 -2.66 -25.93
CA VAL A 378 -7.05 -1.63 -26.79
C VAL A 378 -7.83 -0.70 -25.89
N PHE A 379 -7.40 0.55 -25.78
CA PHE A 379 -8.09 1.55 -24.96
C PHE A 379 -9.30 2.17 -25.71
N PRO A 380 -10.39 2.53 -25.00
CA PRO A 380 -11.53 3.19 -25.64
C PRO A 380 -11.23 4.66 -25.96
N SER A 381 -11.91 5.23 -26.96
CA SER A 381 -11.67 6.62 -27.37
C SER A 381 -12.09 7.66 -26.32
N SER A 382 -13.05 7.30 -25.46
CA SER A 382 -13.51 8.11 -24.33
C SER A 382 -12.52 8.22 -23.17
N LEU A 383 -11.43 7.44 -23.17
CA LEU A 383 -10.51 7.40 -22.03
C LEU A 383 -9.76 8.73 -21.89
N GLU A 384 -9.88 9.37 -20.73
CA GLU A 384 -9.25 10.66 -20.41
C GLU A 384 -8.05 10.50 -19.48
N ASN A 385 -8.09 9.54 -18.55
CA ASN A 385 -7.08 9.37 -17.51
C ASN A 385 -6.76 7.89 -17.21
N ILE A 386 -5.47 7.58 -17.02
CA ILE A 386 -5.03 6.30 -16.45
C ILE A 386 -4.29 6.59 -15.16
N HIS A 387 -4.77 6.07 -14.03
CA HIS A 387 -4.25 6.39 -12.70
C HIS A 387 -3.04 5.53 -12.32
N SER A 388 -2.48 5.80 -11.14
CA SER A 388 -1.22 5.24 -10.67
C SER A 388 -1.21 3.70 -10.64
N TYR A 389 -0.14 3.09 -11.14
CA TYR A 389 0.11 1.64 -11.14
C TYR A 389 -0.95 0.79 -11.85
N ALA A 390 -1.85 1.38 -12.64
CA ALA A 390 -2.99 0.69 -13.25
C ALA A 390 -2.58 -0.58 -14.02
N PHE A 391 -1.45 -0.56 -14.72
CA PHE A 391 -0.90 -1.68 -15.50
C PHE A 391 0.50 -2.09 -15.05
N SER A 392 0.88 -1.80 -13.80
CA SER A 392 2.21 -2.14 -13.32
C SER A 392 2.39 -3.65 -13.21
N ASN A 393 3.60 -4.12 -13.53
CA ASN A 393 4.00 -5.52 -13.49
C ASN A 393 3.04 -6.41 -14.31
N THR A 394 2.62 -5.92 -15.48
CA THR A 394 1.85 -6.68 -16.46
C THR A 394 2.75 -7.23 -17.55
N GLY A 395 2.26 -8.20 -18.31
CA GLY A 395 3.01 -8.79 -19.42
C GLY A 395 2.78 -8.10 -20.77
N ILE A 396 2.34 -6.84 -20.77
CA ILE A 396 1.90 -6.14 -21.97
C ILE A 396 3.06 -5.99 -22.94
N THR A 397 2.77 -6.31 -24.20
CA THR A 397 3.68 -6.18 -25.35
C THR A 397 3.18 -5.14 -26.35
N ASN A 398 1.86 -4.96 -26.46
CA ASN A 398 1.26 -4.04 -27.42
C ASN A 398 0.11 -3.24 -26.78
N ILE A 399 0.09 -1.93 -27.07
CA ILE A 399 -0.91 -0.98 -26.58
C ILE A 399 -1.46 -0.24 -27.79
N THR A 400 -2.78 -0.31 -28.00
CA THR A 400 -3.46 0.40 -29.09
C THR A 400 -4.33 1.52 -28.53
N PHE A 401 -4.14 2.72 -29.07
CA PHE A 401 -5.00 3.87 -28.84
C PHE A 401 -5.74 4.21 -30.14
N PRO A 402 -7.05 4.50 -30.09
CA PRO A 402 -7.80 4.98 -31.26
C PRO A 402 -7.38 6.40 -31.63
N ALA A 403 -7.59 6.80 -32.88
CA ALA A 403 -7.15 8.09 -33.41
C ALA A 403 -7.79 9.30 -32.69
N ASP A 404 -9.02 9.13 -32.21
CA ASP A 404 -9.81 10.12 -31.47
C ASP A 404 -9.65 10.00 -29.94
N CYS A 405 -8.62 9.30 -29.46
CA CYS A 405 -8.37 9.11 -28.04
C CYS A 405 -8.24 10.45 -27.27
N LYS A 406 -9.00 10.57 -26.18
CA LYS A 406 -9.05 11.75 -25.31
C LYS A 406 -8.04 11.73 -24.16
N LEU A 407 -7.09 10.80 -24.16
CA LEU A 407 -6.16 10.61 -23.04
C LEU A 407 -5.32 11.85 -22.81
N THR A 408 -5.36 12.39 -21.58
CA THR A 408 -4.63 13.60 -21.18
C THR A 408 -3.58 13.34 -20.10
N SER A 409 -3.77 12.35 -19.23
CA SER A 409 -2.84 12.08 -18.13
C SER A 409 -2.60 10.58 -17.90
N ILE A 410 -1.34 10.23 -17.63
CA ILE A 410 -0.88 8.89 -17.27
C ILE A 410 -0.19 8.97 -15.90
N GLY A 411 -0.74 8.26 -14.91
CA GLY A 411 -0.35 8.33 -13.52
C GLY A 411 0.97 7.64 -13.18
N MET A 412 1.39 7.81 -11.92
CA MET A 412 2.64 7.28 -11.37
C MET A 412 2.73 5.76 -11.57
N GLY A 413 3.83 5.27 -12.13
CA GLY A 413 4.12 3.84 -12.23
C GLY A 413 3.16 3.06 -13.12
N CYS A 414 2.37 3.73 -13.97
CA CYS A 414 1.30 3.10 -14.76
C CYS A 414 1.75 1.84 -15.49
N PHE A 415 2.90 1.87 -16.17
CA PHE A 415 3.51 0.74 -16.87
C PHE A 415 4.83 0.26 -16.23
N SER A 416 5.08 0.61 -14.96
CA SER A 416 6.29 0.18 -14.23
C SER A 416 6.36 -1.34 -14.19
N LYS A 417 7.53 -1.91 -14.48
CA LYS A 417 7.83 -3.35 -14.53
C LYS A 417 7.07 -4.11 -15.63
N CYS A 418 6.62 -3.42 -16.69
CA CYS A 418 6.18 -4.10 -17.91
C CYS A 418 7.41 -4.57 -18.71
N TYR A 419 8.08 -5.62 -18.24
CA TYR A 419 9.35 -6.10 -18.79
C TYR A 419 9.30 -6.56 -20.25
N ASN A 420 8.10 -6.76 -20.82
CA ASN A 420 7.91 -7.14 -22.21
C ASN A 420 7.53 -5.97 -23.13
N LEU A 421 7.28 -4.77 -22.57
CA LEU A 421 6.91 -3.60 -23.35
C LEU A 421 8.16 -2.99 -23.99
N SER A 422 8.35 -3.20 -25.30
CA SER A 422 9.51 -2.72 -26.05
C SER A 422 9.25 -1.47 -26.90
N HIS A 423 7.98 -1.19 -27.19
CA HIS A 423 7.55 -0.03 -27.96
C HIS A 423 6.20 0.48 -27.43
N ILE A 424 6.02 1.79 -27.46
CA ILE A 424 4.75 2.44 -27.17
C ILE A 424 4.64 3.73 -27.98
N THR A 425 3.46 3.99 -28.54
CA THR A 425 3.12 5.27 -29.14
C THR A 425 1.95 5.85 -28.38
N LEU A 426 2.20 6.95 -27.67
CA LEU A 426 1.18 7.63 -26.89
C LEU A 426 0.38 8.62 -27.76
N PRO A 427 -0.91 8.85 -27.47
CA PRO A 427 -1.71 9.86 -28.16
C PRO A 427 -1.09 11.26 -28.05
N PRO A 428 -1.20 12.10 -29.09
CA PRO A 428 -0.60 13.44 -29.08
C PRO A 428 -1.19 14.38 -28.01
N ASN A 429 -2.35 14.03 -27.44
CA ASN A 429 -3.06 14.82 -26.43
C ASN A 429 -2.57 14.62 -25.00
N VAL A 430 -1.68 13.67 -24.75
CA VAL A 430 -1.14 13.39 -23.40
C VAL A 430 -0.33 14.59 -22.93
N LYS A 431 -0.78 15.22 -21.84
CA LYS A 431 -0.16 16.39 -21.19
C LYS A 431 0.81 16.01 -20.09
N GLU A 432 0.52 14.94 -19.36
CA GLU A 432 1.25 14.57 -18.15
C GLU A 432 1.61 13.09 -18.12
N ILE A 433 2.87 12.81 -17.79
CA ILE A 433 3.40 11.45 -17.56
C ILE A 433 4.01 11.40 -16.16
N GLY A 434 3.38 10.64 -15.26
CA GLY A 434 3.72 10.57 -13.85
C GLY A 434 5.00 9.79 -13.54
N SER A 435 5.47 9.90 -12.29
CA SER A 435 6.75 9.33 -11.88
C SER A 435 6.83 7.83 -12.09
N ASN A 436 7.99 7.29 -12.42
CA ASN A 436 8.19 5.84 -12.62
C ASN A 436 7.29 5.20 -13.71
N CYS A 437 6.62 5.98 -14.57
CA CYS A 437 5.59 5.46 -15.50
C CYS A 437 6.09 4.29 -16.34
N PHE A 438 7.32 4.33 -16.83
CA PHE A 438 7.94 3.28 -17.65
C PHE A 438 9.12 2.60 -16.93
N GLU A 439 9.21 2.71 -15.60
CA GLU A 439 10.32 2.12 -14.84
C GLU A 439 10.47 0.62 -15.15
N ASN A 440 11.69 0.14 -15.39
CA ASN A 440 12.01 -1.26 -15.69
C ASN A 440 11.17 -1.85 -16.85
N THR A 441 10.92 -1.06 -17.89
CA THR A 441 10.36 -1.56 -19.16
C THR A 441 11.48 -1.89 -20.16
N ASN A 442 11.13 -2.55 -21.26
CA ASN A 442 12.07 -2.92 -22.32
C ASN A 442 12.07 -1.93 -23.49
N ILE A 443 11.56 -0.71 -23.26
CA ILE A 443 11.37 0.30 -24.30
C ILE A 443 12.73 0.63 -24.92
N THR A 444 12.81 0.55 -26.25
CA THR A 444 14.05 0.81 -27.00
C THR A 444 14.15 2.24 -27.51
N THR A 445 13.01 2.84 -27.85
CA THR A 445 12.92 4.22 -28.32
C THR A 445 11.69 4.89 -27.73
N PHE A 446 11.79 6.16 -27.37
CA PHE A 446 10.64 6.94 -26.92
C PHE A 446 10.57 8.30 -27.59
N ILE A 447 9.39 8.65 -28.12
CA ILE A 447 9.08 9.95 -28.70
C ILE A 447 8.06 10.63 -27.80
N VAL A 448 8.38 11.82 -27.30
CA VAL A 448 7.48 12.59 -26.44
C VAL A 448 6.26 13.06 -27.24
N PRO A 449 5.01 12.87 -26.76
CA PRO A 449 3.83 13.40 -27.42
C PRO A 449 3.84 14.93 -27.54
N ASN A 450 3.30 15.47 -28.63
CA ASN A 450 3.40 16.92 -28.93
C ASN A 450 2.81 17.82 -27.83
N ARG A 451 1.68 17.44 -27.21
CA ARG A 451 1.06 18.25 -26.12
C ARG A 451 1.58 17.91 -24.73
N THR A 452 2.59 17.06 -24.58
CA THR A 452 3.15 16.77 -23.25
C THR A 452 3.77 18.02 -22.68
N GLU A 453 3.36 18.40 -21.48
CA GLU A 453 3.80 19.59 -20.76
C GLU A 453 4.79 19.21 -19.65
N TYR A 454 4.53 18.09 -18.98
CA TYR A 454 5.26 17.61 -17.80
C TYR A 454 5.55 16.11 -17.88
N MET A 455 6.78 15.74 -17.57
CA MET A 455 7.15 14.35 -17.28
C MET A 455 7.89 14.30 -15.93
N SER A 456 7.37 13.56 -14.96
CA SER A 456 7.84 13.59 -13.57
C SER A 456 9.16 12.81 -13.34
N ASP A 457 9.52 12.57 -12.08
CA ASP A 457 10.77 11.91 -11.69
C ASP A 457 10.81 10.43 -12.12
N TYR A 458 12.00 9.91 -12.40
CA TYR A 458 12.24 8.47 -12.63
C TYR A 458 11.43 7.81 -13.76
N VAL A 459 10.88 8.55 -14.72
CA VAL A 459 9.96 8.00 -15.74
C VAL A 459 10.54 6.78 -16.46
N PHE A 460 11.83 6.81 -16.83
CA PHE A 460 12.51 5.69 -17.51
C PHE A 460 13.50 4.94 -16.61
N LYS A 461 13.36 5.04 -15.28
CA LYS A 461 14.29 4.38 -14.37
C LYS A 461 14.44 2.89 -14.70
N GLY A 462 15.67 2.40 -14.87
CA GLY A 462 15.96 1.00 -15.18
C GLY A 462 15.53 0.53 -16.58
N CYS A 463 15.19 1.43 -17.50
CA CYS A 463 14.99 1.07 -18.92
C CYS A 463 16.34 0.79 -19.59
N THR A 464 16.94 -0.35 -19.28
CA THR A 464 18.31 -0.69 -19.69
C THR A 464 18.50 -0.78 -21.20
N ASN A 465 17.42 -0.99 -21.96
CA ASN A 465 17.43 -1.10 -23.43
C ASN A 465 16.98 0.17 -24.16
N LEU A 466 16.68 1.27 -23.45
CA LEU A 466 16.37 2.55 -24.08
C LEU A 466 17.61 3.09 -24.78
N VAL A 467 17.60 3.13 -26.11
CA VAL A 467 18.71 3.60 -26.95
C VAL A 467 18.52 5.06 -27.34
N LYS A 468 17.29 5.46 -27.64
CA LYS A 468 16.97 6.77 -28.20
C LYS A 468 15.78 7.45 -27.52
N PHE A 469 15.96 8.73 -27.17
CA PHE A 469 14.90 9.59 -26.67
C PHE A 469 14.75 10.82 -27.57
N THR A 470 13.54 11.11 -28.03
CA THR A 470 13.27 12.22 -28.96
C THR A 470 12.21 13.16 -28.39
N ILE A 471 12.58 14.44 -28.27
CA ILE A 471 11.64 15.55 -28.07
C ILE A 471 11.32 16.09 -29.48
N PRO A 472 10.13 15.83 -30.06
CA PRO A 472 9.85 16.21 -31.43
C PRO A 472 9.69 17.72 -31.59
N GLU A 473 9.60 18.17 -32.85
CA GLU A 473 9.28 19.56 -33.17
C GLU A 473 7.93 20.00 -32.57
N ASP A 474 7.86 21.26 -32.14
CA ASP A 474 6.66 21.89 -31.58
C ASP A 474 6.08 21.14 -30.36
N CYS A 475 6.92 20.39 -29.64
CA CYS A 475 6.56 19.76 -28.39
C CYS A 475 6.40 20.80 -27.27
N SER A 476 5.32 20.71 -26.51
CA SER A 476 5.00 21.60 -25.38
C SER A 476 5.76 21.27 -24.08
N LEU A 477 6.70 20.31 -24.14
CA LEU A 477 7.40 19.82 -22.97
C LEU A 477 8.23 20.95 -22.40
N ARG A 478 7.98 21.28 -21.13
CA ARG A 478 8.65 22.38 -20.42
C ARG A 478 9.31 21.94 -19.12
N ASN A 479 9.04 20.72 -18.67
CA ASN A 479 9.63 20.19 -17.44
C ASN A 479 9.90 18.68 -17.54
N ILE A 480 11.10 18.28 -17.12
CA ILE A 480 11.53 16.90 -16.95
C ILE A 480 11.98 16.75 -15.49
N GLY A 481 11.48 15.71 -14.83
CA GLY A 481 11.79 15.41 -13.43
C GLY A 481 13.22 14.92 -13.19
N ASN A 482 13.55 14.73 -11.91
CA ASN A 482 14.86 14.26 -11.47
C ASN A 482 15.09 12.78 -11.78
N LEU A 483 16.35 12.40 -11.99
CA LEU A 483 16.78 11.00 -12.17
C LEU A 483 15.98 10.26 -13.27
N PHE A 484 15.57 11.03 -14.28
CA PHE A 484 14.66 10.61 -15.34
C PHE A 484 15.15 9.38 -16.11
N PHE A 485 16.46 9.27 -16.30
CA PHE A 485 17.15 8.20 -17.02
C PHE A 485 18.03 7.32 -16.12
N ASP A 486 17.81 7.30 -14.80
CA ASP A 486 18.58 6.44 -13.87
C ASP A 486 18.55 4.98 -14.35
N GLY A 487 19.72 4.35 -14.54
CA GLY A 487 19.82 2.97 -15.03
C GLY A 487 19.55 2.76 -16.53
N CYS A 488 19.36 3.81 -17.35
CA CYS A 488 19.25 3.71 -18.81
C CYS A 488 20.61 3.49 -19.48
N SER A 489 21.23 2.33 -19.25
CA SER A 489 22.63 2.06 -19.64
C SER A 489 22.90 1.97 -21.14
N SER A 490 21.87 1.91 -22.00
CA SER A 490 22.01 1.86 -23.46
C SER A 490 21.69 3.19 -24.15
N LEU A 491 21.28 4.22 -23.40
CA LEU A 491 20.86 5.50 -23.96
C LEU A 491 22.09 6.22 -24.53
N SER A 492 22.13 6.30 -25.86
CA SER A 492 23.25 6.88 -26.63
C SER A 492 22.82 8.09 -27.44
N VAL A 493 21.53 8.22 -27.75
CA VAL A 493 21.00 9.28 -28.61
C VAL A 493 19.87 10.03 -27.92
N ILE A 494 20.04 11.35 -27.80
CA ILE A 494 18.96 12.28 -27.46
C ILE A 494 18.79 13.25 -28.62
N GLU A 495 17.56 13.37 -29.12
CA GLU A 495 17.24 14.27 -30.23
C GLU A 495 16.23 15.33 -29.79
N CYS A 496 16.50 16.57 -30.20
CA CYS A 496 15.63 17.71 -29.97
C CYS A 496 15.77 18.69 -31.17
N PRO A 497 15.15 18.40 -32.33
CA PRO A 497 15.29 19.24 -33.54
C PRO A 497 14.82 20.68 -33.32
N ARG A 498 13.67 20.88 -32.66
CA ARG A 498 13.13 22.21 -32.37
C ARG A 498 12.25 22.19 -31.13
N SER A 499 12.69 22.87 -30.07
CA SER A 499 11.93 23.08 -28.84
C SER A 499 12.09 24.53 -28.35
N GLU A 500 11.03 25.05 -27.72
CA GLU A 500 11.05 26.33 -27.00
C GLU A 500 11.81 26.24 -25.66
N TYR A 501 11.88 25.05 -25.07
CA TYR A 501 12.34 24.85 -23.68
C TYR A 501 13.63 24.05 -23.57
N PHE A 502 13.97 23.23 -24.57
CA PHE A 502 15.13 22.35 -24.55
C PHE A 502 16.05 22.57 -25.76
N SER A 503 17.32 22.23 -25.59
CA SER A 503 18.31 22.11 -26.67
C SER A 503 19.18 20.88 -26.44
N VAL A 504 19.76 20.35 -27.51
CA VAL A 504 20.77 19.29 -27.44
C VAL A 504 22.06 19.83 -28.04
N ASP A 505 23.13 19.81 -27.27
CA ASP A 505 24.47 20.17 -27.72
C ASP A 505 25.46 19.06 -27.34
N VAL A 506 26.30 18.67 -28.30
CA VAL A 506 27.25 17.54 -28.18
C VAL A 506 26.59 16.27 -27.58
N GLY A 507 25.32 16.03 -27.94
CA GLY A 507 24.52 14.90 -27.48
C GLY A 507 23.92 15.03 -26.08
N ALA A 508 24.25 16.08 -25.32
CA ALA A 508 23.72 16.32 -23.98
C ALA A 508 22.46 17.20 -24.03
N LEU A 509 21.50 16.92 -23.15
CA LEU A 509 20.22 17.61 -23.06
C LEU A 509 20.29 18.78 -22.07
N TYR A 510 20.01 19.97 -22.56
CA TYR A 510 19.97 21.21 -21.79
C TYR A 510 18.60 21.87 -21.84
N ASN A 511 18.37 22.86 -20.97
CA ASN A 511 17.34 23.85 -21.22
C ASN A 511 17.74 24.78 -22.38
N LYS A 512 16.78 25.53 -22.93
CA LYS A 512 16.98 26.36 -24.12
C LYS A 512 18.14 27.35 -24.03
N SER A 513 18.39 27.89 -22.84
CA SER A 513 19.47 28.85 -22.58
C SER A 513 20.79 28.20 -22.19
N GLU A 514 20.88 26.87 -22.18
CA GLU A 514 22.06 26.08 -21.78
C GLU A 514 22.59 26.39 -20.38
N THR A 515 21.72 26.86 -19.49
CA THR A 515 22.06 27.16 -18.09
C THR A 515 21.84 25.96 -17.18
N VAL A 516 21.09 24.96 -17.61
CA VAL A 516 20.79 23.73 -16.87
C VAL A 516 21.05 22.52 -17.76
N LEU A 517 21.91 21.61 -17.31
CA LEU A 517 22.14 20.30 -17.93
C LEU A 517 21.23 19.27 -17.26
N PHE A 518 20.41 18.59 -18.05
CA PHE A 518 19.49 17.55 -17.57
C PHE A 518 20.06 16.15 -17.70
N CYS A 519 20.72 15.84 -18.82
CA CYS A 519 21.23 14.49 -19.08
C CYS A 519 22.35 14.51 -20.12
N PHE A 520 23.41 13.76 -19.84
CA PHE A 520 24.39 13.29 -20.80
C PHE A 520 24.13 11.80 -21.04
N PRO A 521 24.01 11.32 -22.30
CA PRO A 521 23.67 9.94 -22.59
C PRO A 521 24.69 8.94 -21.99
N PRO A 522 24.26 8.02 -21.09
CA PRO A 522 25.16 7.09 -20.41
C PRO A 522 26.00 6.18 -21.32
N ALA A 523 25.47 5.86 -22.51
CA ALA A 523 26.13 5.05 -23.53
C ALA A 523 26.81 5.88 -24.63
N SER A 524 27.00 7.19 -24.42
CA SER A 524 27.78 8.03 -25.35
C SER A 524 29.21 7.51 -25.49
N ASP A 525 29.77 7.57 -26.70
CA ASP A 525 31.16 7.17 -26.99
C ASP A 525 32.18 8.26 -26.60
N ILE A 526 31.71 9.42 -26.15
CA ILE A 526 32.54 10.56 -25.77
C ILE A 526 33.28 10.27 -24.45
N LYS A 527 34.61 10.42 -24.48
CA LYS A 527 35.50 10.17 -23.34
C LYS A 527 35.87 11.43 -22.57
N PHE A 528 35.85 12.58 -23.22
CA PHE A 528 36.26 13.86 -22.66
C PHE A 528 35.15 14.87 -22.91
N PHE A 529 34.61 15.47 -21.86
CA PHE A 529 33.49 16.39 -21.98
C PHE A 529 33.78 17.72 -21.30
N ASN A 530 33.71 18.81 -22.06
CA ASN A 530 33.85 20.16 -21.55
C ASN A 530 32.46 20.77 -21.39
N LEU A 531 32.13 21.21 -20.19
CA LEU A 531 30.87 21.90 -19.95
C LEU A 531 30.89 23.30 -20.62
N PRO A 532 29.76 23.79 -21.14
CA PRO A 532 29.70 25.12 -21.72
C PRO A 532 29.76 26.21 -20.63
N GLN A 533 30.31 27.38 -20.97
CA GLN A 533 30.49 28.50 -20.02
C GLN A 533 29.16 29.13 -19.58
N THR A 534 28.08 28.91 -20.34
CA THR A 534 26.70 29.30 -20.02
C THR A 534 26.10 28.48 -18.88
N LEU A 535 26.62 27.28 -18.60
CA LEU A 535 26.06 26.36 -17.62
C LEU A 535 26.10 26.94 -16.21
N ARG A 536 25.01 26.76 -15.45
CA ARG A 536 24.89 27.18 -14.04
C ARG A 536 24.54 26.00 -13.13
N THR A 537 23.77 25.04 -13.61
CA THR A 537 23.31 23.89 -12.81
C THR A 537 23.51 22.56 -13.53
N ILE A 538 24.13 21.61 -12.84
CA ILE A 538 24.14 20.19 -13.21
C ILE A 538 23.02 19.49 -12.43
N SER A 539 22.01 18.99 -13.14
CA SER A 539 20.82 18.40 -12.53
C SER A 539 21.06 17.04 -11.90
N SER A 540 20.09 16.57 -11.10
CA SER A 540 20.19 15.29 -10.39
C SER A 540 20.30 14.14 -11.39
N GLY A 541 21.40 13.41 -11.32
CA GLY A 541 21.72 12.32 -12.25
C GLY A 541 22.10 12.75 -13.66
N ALA A 542 22.54 13.99 -13.90
CA ALA A 542 22.88 14.46 -15.24
C ALA A 542 23.89 13.55 -15.99
N PHE A 543 24.90 13.00 -15.31
CA PHE A 543 25.86 12.05 -15.86
C PHE A 543 25.70 10.64 -15.26
N ILE A 544 24.54 10.31 -14.69
CA ILE A 544 24.38 9.04 -13.98
C ILE A 544 24.69 7.84 -14.90
N GLY A 545 25.59 6.96 -14.46
CA GLY A 545 25.96 5.76 -15.20
C GLY A 545 26.76 5.99 -16.48
N CYS A 546 27.38 7.16 -16.68
CA CYS A 546 28.22 7.42 -17.85
C CYS A 546 29.54 6.62 -17.77
N ARG A 547 29.53 5.39 -18.29
CA ARG A 547 30.64 4.43 -18.13
C ARG A 547 31.80 4.67 -19.08
N ASN A 548 31.63 5.43 -20.16
CA ASN A 548 32.70 5.72 -21.12
C ASN A 548 33.44 7.03 -20.82
N LEU A 549 32.88 7.87 -19.94
CA LEU A 549 33.38 9.20 -19.67
C LEU A 549 34.59 9.13 -18.73
N ILE A 550 35.75 9.60 -19.22
CA ILE A 550 37.04 9.55 -18.52
C ILE A 550 37.33 10.87 -17.80
N SER A 551 37.00 12.00 -18.42
CA SER A 551 37.22 13.31 -17.81
C SER A 551 36.13 14.31 -18.14
N ILE A 552 35.81 15.13 -17.14
CA ILE A 552 34.87 16.24 -17.24
C ILE A 552 35.60 17.52 -16.85
N SER A 553 35.53 18.55 -17.71
CA SER A 553 36.06 19.87 -17.40
C SER A 553 34.92 20.86 -17.12
N ILE A 554 34.96 21.49 -15.96
CA ILE A 554 34.05 22.56 -15.55
C ILE A 554 34.78 23.91 -15.76
N PRO A 555 34.32 24.79 -16.67
CA PRO A 555 34.96 26.09 -16.86
C PRO A 555 34.86 27.00 -15.63
N ASP A 556 35.82 27.90 -15.48
CA ASP A 556 35.73 28.98 -14.49
C ASP A 556 34.50 29.85 -14.75
N ASP A 557 33.96 30.39 -13.66
CA ASP A 557 32.76 31.23 -13.64
C ASP A 557 31.48 30.60 -14.24
N SER A 558 31.45 29.29 -14.49
CA SER A 558 30.28 28.57 -15.03
C SER A 558 29.34 28.02 -13.94
N VAL A 559 29.55 26.78 -13.50
CA VAL A 559 28.64 25.99 -12.67
C VAL A 559 28.59 26.52 -11.24
N ARG A 560 27.38 26.88 -10.77
CA ARG A 560 27.11 27.30 -9.39
C ARG A 560 26.55 26.17 -8.54
N THR A 561 25.83 25.23 -9.14
CA THR A 561 25.13 24.16 -8.43
C THR A 561 25.33 22.79 -9.08
N ILE A 562 25.67 21.78 -8.26
CA ILE A 562 25.74 20.37 -8.65
C ILE A 562 24.79 19.58 -7.76
N LYS A 563 23.74 19.00 -8.36
CA LYS A 563 22.67 18.31 -7.64
C LYS A 563 22.98 16.83 -7.36
N GLN A 564 22.10 16.19 -6.59
CA GLN A 564 22.25 14.84 -6.07
C GLN A 564 22.55 13.82 -7.19
N TYR A 565 23.50 12.92 -6.96
CA TYR A 565 23.88 11.86 -7.91
C TYR A 565 24.36 12.34 -9.29
N ALA A 566 24.73 13.62 -9.45
CA ALA A 566 25.10 14.19 -10.75
C ALA A 566 26.14 13.37 -11.54
N PHE A 567 27.12 12.76 -10.89
CA PHE A 567 28.13 11.90 -11.52
C PHE A 567 28.07 10.44 -11.03
N ALA A 568 26.97 10.03 -10.41
CA ALA A 568 26.90 8.71 -9.79
C ALA A 568 27.13 7.59 -10.83
N ASN A 569 27.85 6.54 -10.45
CA ASN A 569 28.20 5.39 -11.27
C ASN A 569 28.94 5.74 -12.59
N CYS A 570 29.61 6.89 -12.65
CA CYS A 570 30.59 7.19 -13.71
C CYS A 570 31.87 6.38 -13.46
N SER A 571 31.79 5.06 -13.68
CA SER A 571 32.83 4.14 -13.23
C SER A 571 34.19 4.35 -13.90
N SER A 572 34.25 4.98 -15.08
CA SER A 572 35.53 5.26 -15.78
C SER A 572 36.08 6.67 -15.55
N LEU A 573 35.38 7.52 -14.78
CA LEU A 573 35.79 8.89 -14.55
C LEU A 573 37.05 8.92 -13.68
N THR A 574 38.14 9.44 -14.23
CA THR A 574 39.45 9.56 -13.55
C THR A 574 39.77 10.98 -13.15
N SER A 575 39.23 11.99 -13.85
CA SER A 575 39.57 13.39 -13.62
C SER A 575 38.36 14.31 -13.76
N ILE A 576 38.19 15.20 -12.79
CA ILE A 576 37.22 16.29 -12.79
C ILE A 576 37.80 17.46 -12.00
N ASN A 577 37.59 18.69 -12.46
CA ASN A 577 37.88 19.89 -11.69
C ASN A 577 36.60 20.46 -11.08
N ILE A 578 36.71 21.02 -9.87
CA ILE A 578 35.66 21.71 -9.12
C ILE A 578 36.16 23.14 -8.86
N PRO A 579 35.88 24.09 -9.78
CA PRO A 579 36.29 25.49 -9.66
C PRO A 579 35.68 26.19 -8.45
N LYS A 580 36.25 27.34 -8.08
CA LYS A 580 35.83 28.12 -6.90
C LYS A 580 34.38 28.61 -7.02
N CYS A 581 33.88 28.74 -8.25
CA CYS A 581 32.52 29.17 -8.53
C CYS A 581 31.44 28.13 -8.18
N VAL A 582 31.80 26.87 -7.88
CA VAL A 582 30.85 25.85 -7.40
C VAL A 582 30.51 26.13 -5.93
N GLU A 583 29.33 26.70 -5.70
CA GLU A 583 28.88 27.13 -4.37
C GLU A 583 28.04 26.05 -3.68
N ASN A 584 27.14 25.41 -4.43
CA ASN A 584 26.13 24.49 -3.90
C ASN A 584 26.32 23.08 -4.43
N VAL A 585 26.64 22.15 -3.55
CA VAL A 585 26.75 20.71 -3.85
C VAL A 585 25.78 19.91 -2.98
N GLU A 586 25.04 18.99 -3.58
CA GLU A 586 24.13 18.06 -2.87
C GLU A 586 24.81 16.71 -2.56
N SER A 587 24.10 15.80 -1.91
CA SER A 587 24.67 14.52 -1.47
C SER A 587 24.91 13.52 -2.62
N SER A 588 25.80 12.56 -2.38
CA SER A 588 26.07 11.39 -3.24
C SER A 588 26.44 11.70 -4.70
N ILE A 589 27.00 12.87 -4.99
CA ILE A 589 27.43 13.30 -6.33
C ILE A 589 28.39 12.28 -7.00
N PHE A 590 29.33 11.73 -6.23
CA PHE A 590 30.37 10.81 -6.73
C PHE A 590 30.13 9.34 -6.30
N PHE A 591 28.91 8.99 -5.92
CA PHE A 591 28.57 7.61 -5.56
C PHE A 591 28.95 6.63 -6.69
N GLY A 592 29.78 5.62 -6.44
CA GLY A 592 30.18 4.64 -7.47
C GLY A 592 31.21 5.13 -8.50
N CYS A 593 31.92 6.25 -8.25
CA CYS A 593 33.03 6.72 -9.08
C CYS A 593 34.36 6.07 -8.68
N ASP A 594 34.52 4.77 -8.93
CA ASP A 594 35.61 3.95 -8.36
C ASP A 594 37.02 4.28 -8.88
N HIS A 595 37.13 4.95 -10.04
CA HIS A 595 38.39 5.34 -10.65
C HIS A 595 38.83 6.78 -10.33
N LEU A 596 38.01 7.53 -9.61
CA LEU A 596 38.30 8.90 -9.18
C LEU A 596 39.16 8.87 -7.90
N ARG A 597 40.42 8.45 -8.04
CA ARG A 597 41.31 8.06 -6.92
C ARG A 597 42.34 9.10 -6.51
N CYS A 598 42.73 10.00 -7.41
CA CYS A 598 43.70 11.08 -7.21
C CYS A 598 43.49 12.16 -8.28
N GLY A 599 44.11 13.34 -8.10
CA GLY A 599 44.19 14.37 -9.14
C GLY A 599 42.92 15.22 -9.32
N VAL A 600 41.95 15.14 -8.42
CA VAL A 600 40.76 16.01 -8.45
C VAL A 600 41.14 17.40 -7.94
N ILE A 601 40.98 18.39 -8.81
CA ILE A 601 41.31 19.78 -8.49
C ILE A 601 40.07 20.43 -7.86
N ILE A 602 40.13 20.76 -6.56
CA ILE A 602 39.05 21.48 -5.86
C ILE A 602 39.56 22.86 -5.43
N GLU A 603 39.04 23.93 -6.00
CA GLU A 603 39.58 25.28 -5.71
C GLU A 603 39.03 25.91 -4.44
N ASN A 604 37.81 25.55 -4.03
CA ASN A 604 37.26 25.98 -2.74
C ASN A 604 37.93 25.21 -1.60
N ARG A 605 38.89 25.85 -0.92
CA ARG A 605 39.69 25.26 0.17
C ARG A 605 39.07 25.42 1.57
N SER A 606 37.81 25.85 1.68
CA SER A 606 37.16 25.94 2.99
C SER A 606 36.97 24.54 3.61
N ILE A 607 37.23 24.41 4.91
CA ILE A 607 37.15 23.12 5.63
C ILE A 607 35.75 22.52 5.53
N SER A 608 34.71 23.35 5.64
CA SER A 608 33.31 22.93 5.52
C SER A 608 33.00 22.35 4.14
N PHE A 609 33.46 23.01 3.06
CA PHE A 609 33.22 22.55 1.70
C PHE A 609 33.96 21.24 1.39
N ILE A 610 35.24 21.14 1.76
CA ILE A 610 36.01 19.90 1.56
C ILE A 610 35.40 18.73 2.35
N ARG A 611 35.01 18.95 3.61
CA ARG A 611 34.31 17.92 4.40
C ARG A 611 33.02 17.48 3.70
N LYS A 612 32.20 18.42 3.24
CA LYS A 612 30.97 18.14 2.50
C LYS A 612 31.22 17.28 1.26
N ILE A 613 32.20 17.66 0.43
CA ILE A 613 32.56 16.90 -0.77
C ILE A 613 32.98 15.46 -0.45
N ILE A 614 33.75 15.25 0.62
CA ILE A 614 34.21 13.91 0.99
C ILE A 614 33.09 13.09 1.64
N SER A 615 32.42 13.60 2.66
CA SER A 615 31.49 12.82 3.49
C SER A 615 30.08 12.73 2.92
N GLU A 616 29.56 13.83 2.37
CA GLU A 616 28.19 13.88 1.86
C GLU A 616 28.13 13.59 0.36
N CYS A 617 29.06 14.15 -0.43
CA CYS A 617 29.13 13.93 -1.87
C CYS A 617 29.82 12.60 -2.24
N LEU A 618 30.38 11.89 -1.25
CA LEU A 618 31.03 10.57 -1.37
C LEU A 618 32.27 10.56 -2.27
N LEU A 619 33.01 11.67 -2.32
CA LEU A 619 34.31 11.69 -2.98
C LEU A 619 35.33 10.86 -2.18
N ASN A 620 36.11 10.02 -2.86
CA ASN A 620 37.20 9.30 -2.21
C ASN A 620 38.19 10.30 -1.56
N PRO A 621 38.49 10.18 -0.25
CA PRO A 621 39.40 11.11 0.43
C PRO A 621 40.79 11.21 -0.22
N LYS A 622 41.26 10.16 -0.92
CA LYS A 622 42.55 10.18 -1.63
C LYS A 622 42.50 11.01 -2.93
N ALA A 623 41.30 11.26 -3.46
CA ALA A 623 41.10 11.92 -4.73
C ALA A 623 41.63 13.36 -4.78
N ILE A 624 41.69 14.03 -3.62
CA ILE A 624 42.12 15.44 -3.51
C ILE A 624 43.65 15.63 -3.59
N TYR A 625 44.43 14.55 -3.56
CA TYR A 625 45.89 14.60 -3.62
C TYR A 625 46.40 14.39 -5.05
N SER A 626 47.60 14.88 -5.35
CA SER A 626 48.27 14.59 -6.63
C SER A 626 48.42 13.08 -6.83
N CYS A 627 48.29 12.63 -8.08
CA CYS A 627 48.55 11.25 -8.47
C CYS A 627 50.02 10.83 -8.30
N ASP A 628 50.94 11.76 -8.06
CA ASP A 628 52.35 11.49 -7.77
C ASP A 628 52.57 10.61 -6.53
N PHE A 629 51.59 10.57 -5.61
CA PHE A 629 51.64 9.75 -4.39
C PHE A 629 51.36 8.24 -4.63
N LEU A 630 50.98 7.84 -5.84
CA LEU A 630 50.58 6.45 -6.16
C LEU A 630 51.65 5.65 -6.93
N THR A 631 52.78 6.26 -7.29
CA THR A 631 53.95 5.51 -7.78
C THR A 631 54.83 5.12 -6.60
N CYS A 632 55.11 3.81 -6.43
CA CYS A 632 56.17 3.32 -5.55
C CYS A 632 57.54 3.81 -6.03
N GLN A 633 57.88 5.06 -5.73
CA GLN A 633 59.24 5.52 -5.62
C GLN A 633 59.31 6.43 -4.39
N CYS A 634 59.96 5.94 -3.35
CA CYS A 634 60.44 6.75 -2.24
C CYS A 634 61.10 8.02 -2.79
N ARG A 635 60.48 9.18 -2.58
CA ARG A 635 61.22 10.44 -2.55
C ARG A 635 61.50 10.77 -1.10
N ILE A 636 62.78 10.63 -0.77
CA ILE A 636 63.43 11.21 0.40
C ILE A 636 63.08 12.69 0.42
N ILE A 637 62.32 13.12 1.43
CA ILE A 637 62.17 14.53 1.74
C ILE A 637 63.40 14.94 2.54
N ASN A 638 64.42 15.45 1.85
CA ASN A 638 65.41 16.33 2.46
C ASN A 638 64.90 17.75 2.28
N THR A 639 64.33 18.33 3.34
CA THR A 639 64.84 19.59 3.93
C THR A 639 64.02 20.00 5.17
N GLU A 640 64.78 20.18 6.25
CA GLU A 640 64.62 21.05 7.42
C GLU A 640 63.33 20.98 8.26
N ILE A 641 63.39 20.10 9.24
CA ILE A 641 62.66 20.24 10.50
C ILE A 641 63.44 21.25 11.38
N THR A 642 62.84 22.41 11.68
CA THR A 642 63.26 23.24 12.82
C THR A 642 62.47 22.86 14.08
N LYS A 643 63.17 23.00 15.22
CA LYS A 643 62.93 22.31 16.49
C LYS A 643 61.71 22.79 17.28
N SER A 644 61.05 21.81 17.92
CA SER A 644 60.35 21.81 19.23
C SER A 644 59.11 22.71 19.40
N LEU A 645 57.99 22.27 19.97
CA LEU A 645 57.83 21.44 21.17
C LEU A 645 56.91 20.23 21.00
N LEU A 646 57.34 19.17 21.69
CA LEU A 646 56.78 17.84 21.81
C LEU A 646 56.34 17.63 23.26
N TYR A 647 55.18 17.03 23.51
CA TYR A 647 54.85 16.13 24.63
C TYR A 647 53.44 15.57 24.38
N ALA A 648 53.08 14.30 24.56
CA ALA A 648 53.76 13.01 24.55
C ALA A 648 52.62 11.96 24.42
N CYS A 649 52.93 10.81 23.81
CA CYS A 649 52.01 9.68 23.65
C CYS A 649 51.72 8.97 24.97
N THR A 650 50.54 8.33 25.04
CA THR A 650 50.46 6.93 25.51
C THR A 650 49.34 6.18 24.80
N ILE A 651 49.75 5.03 24.23
CA ILE A 651 48.92 3.92 23.73
C ILE A 651 48.49 3.07 24.94
N ILE A 652 47.31 2.44 24.90
CA ILE A 652 47.08 1.05 25.34
C ILE A 652 45.95 0.42 24.51
N LEU A 653 46.16 -0.86 24.20
CA LEU A 653 45.44 -1.78 23.31
C LEU A 653 44.14 -2.39 23.89
N TYR A 654 43.19 -2.64 22.98
CA TYR A 654 42.38 -3.86 22.70
C TYR A 654 41.59 -4.69 23.76
N LEU A 655 40.46 -5.19 23.22
CA LEU A 655 39.72 -6.46 23.45
C LEU A 655 38.73 -6.57 24.63
N GLY A 656 37.44 -6.56 24.28
CA GLY A 656 36.58 -7.74 24.37
C GLY A 656 35.90 -8.09 25.70
N LEU A 657 34.60 -8.40 25.58
CA LEU A 657 33.69 -9.10 26.52
C LEU A 657 33.10 -8.27 27.67
N PHE A 658 31.87 -7.79 27.49
CA PHE A 658 30.65 -8.43 28.02
C PHE A 658 29.43 -8.01 27.18
#